data_AF-A0A174UB38-F1
#
_entry.id   AF-A0A174UB38-F1
#
_cell.length_a   1.000
_cell.length_b   1.000
_cell.length_c   1.000
_cell.angle_alpha   90.00
_cell.angle_beta   90.00
_cell.angle_gamma   90.00
#
_symmetry.space_group_name_H-M   'P 1'
#
loop_
_entity.id
_entity.type
_entity.pdbx_description
1 polymer ?
#
loop_
_entity_poly.entity_id
_entity_poly.type
_entity_poly.pdbx_seq_one_letter_code
_entity_poly.pdbx_strand_id
1 'polypeptide(L)'
;MNRKILFCNILTVMLFLLTEVPLYAQNNIVHAYTPFTIPATGPSGVSYPSHVRNDVISTRFDVKVANVSVPAIRYDNTINGNQGHNMDVARFASNSLTPKIEINIIGGTEINSVTIHPVRFYPQKALAISADRKTLTFEMAKDLPYAIVIINGDDPQDASTTNPQLTLINDPLEEPAKKPSLSAPNVLNFKTFSENYLRENPITDSVGQICRPAGSVIDASLNDGRLFTWNHEAGHFVSYTSQKVAFPNLRARDSNDLSDALQAALEKIKNTPELNTLYIPAGVYLWSGLKIHNWNGDTNNGGKPLFVYTDENALMINRQKECREAIEPAIYIAYSSFITISGRGIHDGQGCLSFSTDRKDAKNTPHQGGVVLKKSNNITFNDTYMRDSQQWNWETHDVADVNLNNIKGLSPYNHGWIDGLNLSSGKNITVNGSITLGNDDAFATGHYNPSDEFPRRTYTENKSINLTNTDANPAELRNTFAAAGVYNKDRLNWSNSDTENIRVSNAIGWTRLAHCIRAGINTKSNNPETDTCGRLLKGFYFNNFHAIVGRNGNGDIRFVNYNGSTSWPLYEKIEIKNCSFWKPGNKWALIQTMADNNQMIQNFVMKNLYFVKPITNPSSTFSGIMNLKVKGLYIGGQRIRKCEH
;
A
#
# COMPACT_ATOMS: atom_id res chain seq x y z
N MET A 1 -54.65 58.41 13.76
CA MET A 1 -53.32 57.76 13.65
C MET A 1 -53.50 56.45 12.90
N ASN A 2 -52.94 56.35 11.71
CA ASN A 2 -53.39 55.41 10.68
C ASN A 2 -52.76 54.02 10.88
N ARG A 3 -53.57 53.00 11.24
CA ARG A 3 -53.14 51.60 11.50
C ARG A 3 -52.35 50.95 10.34
N LYS A 4 -52.42 51.54 9.14
CA LYS A 4 -51.63 51.11 7.97
C LYS A 4 -50.12 51.41 8.08
N ILE A 5 -49.70 52.44 8.81
CA ILE A 5 -48.27 52.82 8.88
C ILE A 5 -47.52 51.93 9.87
N LEU A 6 -48.17 51.48 10.94
CA LEU A 6 -47.57 50.56 11.93
C LEU A 6 -47.38 49.16 11.33
N PHE A 7 -48.32 48.70 10.49
CA PHE A 7 -48.21 47.40 9.81
C PHE A 7 -47.13 47.39 8.72
N CYS A 8 -46.96 48.48 7.96
CA CYS A 8 -45.88 48.55 6.96
C CYS A 8 -44.49 48.58 7.59
N ASN A 9 -44.30 49.22 8.75
CA ASN A 9 -42.99 49.24 9.42
C ASN A 9 -42.63 47.89 10.07
N ILE A 10 -43.61 47.16 10.63
CA ILE A 10 -43.37 45.80 11.17
C ILE A 10 -43.11 44.80 10.04
N LEU A 11 -43.82 44.91 8.91
CA LEU A 11 -43.60 44.03 7.76
C LEU A 11 -42.26 44.31 7.08
N THR A 12 -41.80 45.56 7.03
CA THR A 12 -40.49 45.91 6.44
C THR A 12 -39.33 45.46 7.34
N VAL A 13 -39.47 45.52 8.67
CA VAL A 13 -38.46 44.97 9.60
C VAL A 13 -38.46 43.43 9.60
N MET A 14 -39.62 42.77 9.42
CA MET A 14 -39.66 41.31 9.22
C MET A 14 -39.14 40.88 7.85
N LEU A 15 -39.31 41.68 6.79
CA LEU A 15 -38.77 41.36 5.46
C LEU A 15 -37.25 41.53 5.40
N PHE A 16 -36.66 42.43 6.20
CA PHE A 16 -35.20 42.50 6.40
C PHE A 16 -34.64 41.37 7.30
N LEU A 17 -35.49 40.71 8.09
CA LEU A 17 -35.13 39.51 8.86
C LEU A 17 -35.40 38.19 8.09
N LEU A 18 -36.06 38.27 6.93
CA LEU A 18 -36.41 37.15 6.05
C LEU A 18 -35.75 37.25 4.67
N THR A 19 -34.78 38.16 4.48
CA THR A 19 -33.78 37.93 3.43
C THR A 19 -32.98 36.72 3.86
N GLU A 20 -33.34 35.56 3.32
CA GLU A 20 -32.40 34.47 3.07
C GLU A 20 -31.23 35.05 2.27
N VAL A 21 -30.29 35.66 2.97
CA VAL A 21 -28.88 35.45 2.65
C VAL A 21 -28.75 33.94 2.63
N PRO A 22 -28.27 33.31 1.54
CA PRO A 22 -27.94 31.92 1.60
C PRO A 22 -26.82 31.78 2.65
N LEU A 23 -27.20 31.49 3.89
CA LEU A 23 -26.37 30.89 4.94
C LEU A 23 -26.13 29.42 4.55
N TYR A 24 -25.72 29.23 3.30
CA TYR A 24 -25.10 28.05 2.71
C TYR A 24 -23.79 28.50 2.05
N ALA A 25 -23.07 29.45 2.67
CA ALA A 25 -21.64 29.26 2.75
C ALA A 25 -21.44 28.08 3.72
N GLN A 26 -21.50 26.86 3.20
CA GLN A 26 -21.06 25.68 3.91
C GLN A 26 -19.59 25.97 4.26
N ASN A 27 -19.32 26.45 5.48
CA ASN A 27 -17.95 26.69 5.91
C ASN A 27 -17.19 25.40 5.63
N ASN A 28 -16.17 25.45 4.78
CA ASN A 28 -15.33 24.30 4.50
C ASN A 28 -14.73 23.87 5.85
N ILE A 29 -15.24 22.78 6.41
CA ILE A 29 -14.71 22.20 7.64
C ILE A 29 -13.50 21.41 7.21
N VAL A 30 -12.34 21.78 7.74
CA VAL A 30 -11.07 21.09 7.49
C VAL A 30 -10.54 20.62 8.84
N HIS A 31 -10.26 19.33 8.92
CA HIS A 31 -9.57 18.70 10.03
C HIS A 31 -8.14 18.35 9.59
N ALA A 32 -7.16 19.05 10.13
CA ALA A 32 -5.74 18.81 9.82
C ALA A 32 -5.19 17.71 10.73
N TYR A 33 -4.52 16.71 10.15
CA TYR A 33 -3.96 15.62 10.95
C TYR A 33 -2.67 16.09 11.64
N THR A 34 -2.50 15.69 12.89
CA THR A 34 -1.31 16.08 13.66
C THR A 34 -0.10 15.21 13.31
N PRO A 35 1.12 15.78 13.31
CA PRO A 35 2.35 14.99 13.21
C PRO A 35 2.50 14.06 14.42
N PHE A 36 3.05 12.87 14.21
CA PHE A 36 3.34 11.96 15.33
C PHE A 36 4.49 12.47 16.20
N THR A 37 4.24 12.57 17.50
CA THR A 37 5.27 12.80 18.53
C THR A 37 5.45 11.51 19.33
N ILE A 38 6.68 10.99 19.35
CA ILE A 38 7.05 9.80 20.09
C ILE A 38 7.32 10.20 21.55
N PRO A 39 6.71 9.52 22.54
CA PRO A 39 6.99 9.79 23.94
C PRO A 39 8.40 9.32 24.32
N ALA A 40 8.97 9.92 25.37
CA ALA A 40 10.33 9.61 25.83
C ALA A 40 10.54 8.14 26.23
N THR A 41 9.48 7.50 26.72
CA THR A 41 9.44 6.09 27.12
C THR A 41 8.22 5.38 26.54
N GLY A 42 8.36 4.09 26.28
CA GLY A 42 7.28 3.21 25.87
C GLY A 42 6.57 2.53 27.05
N PRO A 43 5.67 1.58 26.77
CA PRO A 43 4.82 0.93 27.78
C PRO A 43 5.60 0.15 28.84
N SER A 44 6.84 -0.27 28.57
CA SER A 44 7.70 -0.93 29.56
C SER A 44 8.44 0.04 30.49
N GLY A 45 8.34 1.36 30.24
CA GLY A 45 9.06 2.39 30.99
C GLY A 45 10.46 2.68 30.47
N VAL A 46 10.95 1.99 29.44
CA VAL A 46 12.23 2.31 28.77
C VAL A 46 12.02 3.08 27.47
N SER A 47 13.05 3.80 27.01
CA SER A 47 13.02 4.53 25.74
C SER A 47 12.83 3.59 24.54
N TYR A 48 12.13 4.08 23.51
CA TYR A 48 12.01 3.35 22.26
C TYR A 48 13.37 3.19 21.55
N PRO A 49 13.53 2.15 20.71
CA PRO A 49 14.70 2.03 19.85
C PRO A 49 14.85 3.23 18.91
N SER A 50 16.08 3.53 18.51
CA SER A 50 16.43 4.74 17.73
C SER A 50 15.77 4.88 16.34
N HIS A 51 15.23 3.80 15.76
CA HIS A 51 14.52 3.86 14.48
C HIS A 51 13.08 4.38 14.64
N VAL A 52 12.50 4.29 15.84
CA VAL A 52 11.22 4.90 16.19
C VAL A 52 11.44 6.39 16.40
N ARG A 53 10.87 7.22 15.52
CA ARG A 53 11.20 8.64 15.41
C ARG A 53 9.96 9.50 15.21
N ASN A 54 10.07 10.76 15.64
CA ASN A 54 9.05 11.77 15.38
C ASN A 54 8.87 11.98 13.88
N ASP A 55 7.65 12.34 13.49
CA ASP A 55 7.43 12.94 12.19
C ASP A 55 8.19 14.28 12.10
N VAL A 56 8.75 14.56 10.93
CA VAL A 56 9.48 15.81 10.68
C VAL A 56 8.64 16.69 9.75
N ILE A 57 8.43 17.95 10.11
CA ILE A 57 7.71 18.91 9.26
C ILE A 57 8.53 19.26 8.02
N SER A 58 7.84 19.47 6.89
CA SER A 58 8.43 19.97 5.65
C SER A 58 9.16 21.28 5.89
N THR A 59 10.38 21.36 5.39
CA THR A 59 11.16 22.60 5.33
C THR A 59 10.95 23.33 4.01
N ARG A 60 10.06 22.83 3.15
CA ARG A 60 9.81 23.35 1.80
C ARG A 60 8.39 23.86 1.61
N PHE A 61 7.38 23.19 2.18
CA PHE A 61 5.98 23.48 1.94
C PHE A 61 5.28 23.88 3.24
N ASP A 62 4.73 25.09 3.25
CA ASP A 62 3.68 25.49 4.18
C ASP A 62 2.33 25.42 3.45
N VAL A 63 1.40 24.62 3.97
CA VAL A 63 0.14 24.29 3.29
C VAL A 63 -1.03 24.82 4.08
N LYS A 64 -1.95 25.54 3.42
CA LYS A 64 -3.26 25.87 3.95
C LYS A 64 -4.35 25.28 3.07
N VAL A 65 -5.38 24.77 3.72
CA VAL A 65 -6.57 24.20 3.10
C VAL A 65 -7.77 24.96 3.64
N ALA A 66 -8.46 25.70 2.79
CA ALA A 66 -9.55 26.60 3.17
C ALA A 66 -9.20 27.47 4.40
N ASN A 67 -7.98 28.04 4.40
CA ASN A 67 -7.38 28.86 5.47
C ASN A 67 -6.99 28.12 6.76
N VAL A 68 -7.16 26.79 6.83
CA VAL A 68 -6.65 25.96 7.93
C VAL A 68 -5.24 25.49 7.59
N SER A 69 -4.27 25.74 8.46
CA SER A 69 -2.90 25.22 8.30
C SER A 69 -2.89 23.70 8.42
N VAL A 70 -2.32 23.03 7.43
CA VAL A 70 -2.15 21.58 7.38
C VAL A 70 -0.66 21.27 7.35
N PRO A 71 -0.13 20.49 8.32
CA PRO A 71 1.29 20.14 8.31
C PRO A 71 1.62 19.21 7.14
N ALA A 72 2.62 19.59 6.34
CA ALA A 72 3.25 18.67 5.40
C ALA A 72 4.37 17.91 6.13
N ILE A 73 4.29 16.57 6.14
CA ILE A 73 5.26 15.70 6.81
C ILE A 73 6.30 15.21 5.82
N ARG A 74 7.58 15.27 6.18
CA ARG A 74 8.69 14.71 5.41
C ARG A 74 8.73 13.20 5.53
N TYR A 75 8.54 12.51 4.42
CA TYR A 75 8.74 11.07 4.35
C TYR A 75 10.20 10.84 3.99
N ASP A 76 11.07 10.99 4.99
CA ASP A 76 12.53 10.96 4.87
C ASP A 76 13.13 9.70 5.51
N ASN A 77 13.73 8.85 4.68
CA ASN A 77 14.43 7.63 5.09
C ASN A 77 15.91 7.65 4.63
N THR A 78 16.50 8.83 4.48
CA THR A 78 17.92 8.99 4.13
C THR A 78 18.87 8.30 5.11
N ILE A 79 18.54 8.28 6.41
CA ILE A 79 19.36 7.60 7.43
C ILE A 79 19.40 6.08 7.25
N ASN A 80 18.38 5.49 6.62
CA ASN A 80 18.23 4.05 6.46
C ASN A 80 18.84 3.57 5.14
N GLY A 81 20.12 3.87 4.92
CA GLY A 81 20.84 3.44 3.70
C GLY A 81 20.54 4.28 2.47
N ASN A 82 20.37 5.60 2.63
CA ASN A 82 20.13 6.57 1.57
C ASN A 82 18.90 6.25 0.69
N GLN A 83 17.81 5.83 1.30
CA GLN A 83 16.55 5.51 0.60
C GLN A 83 15.80 6.76 0.13
N GLY A 84 16.39 7.93 0.37
CA GLY A 84 15.95 9.22 -0.14
C GLY A 84 14.83 9.86 0.66
N HIS A 85 14.43 11.02 0.17
CA HIS A 85 13.30 11.82 0.64
C HIS A 85 12.69 12.44 -0.62
N ASN A 86 11.71 11.75 -1.20
CA ASN A 86 11.14 12.15 -2.49
C ASN A 86 9.83 12.92 -2.34
N MET A 87 9.16 12.79 -1.19
CA MET A 87 7.81 13.30 -0.96
C MET A 87 7.68 13.91 0.43
N ASP A 88 6.96 15.01 0.48
CA ASP A 88 6.25 15.48 1.65
C ASP A 88 4.77 15.13 1.50
N VAL A 89 4.09 14.87 2.61
CA VAL A 89 2.67 14.46 2.60
C VAL A 89 1.88 15.35 3.55
N ALA A 90 0.91 16.08 3.03
CA ALA A 90 -0.07 16.82 3.82
C ALA A 90 -1.39 16.04 3.83
N ARG A 91 -1.80 15.61 5.03
CA ARG A 91 -3.03 14.85 5.26
C ARG A 91 -4.05 15.69 6.01
N PHE A 92 -5.28 15.68 5.53
CA PHE A 92 -6.40 16.34 6.18
C PHE A 92 -7.70 15.65 5.78
N ALA A 93 -8.76 15.98 6.49
CA ALA A 93 -10.11 15.61 6.11
C ALA A 93 -10.97 16.85 5.91
N SER A 94 -11.93 16.79 4.99
CA SER A 94 -12.89 17.89 4.86
C SER A 94 -14.28 17.44 4.41
N ASN A 95 -15.26 18.31 4.64
CA ASN A 95 -16.63 18.14 4.15
C ASN A 95 -16.80 18.54 2.67
N SER A 96 -15.73 18.94 2.00
CA SER A 96 -15.72 19.39 0.61
C SER A 96 -14.70 18.59 -0.20
N LEU A 97 -15.05 18.19 -1.41
CA LEU A 97 -14.08 17.56 -2.34
C LEU A 97 -13.27 18.59 -3.13
N THR A 98 -13.61 19.87 -3.03
CA THR A 98 -12.95 20.96 -3.77
C THR A 98 -12.44 22.09 -2.85
N PRO A 99 -11.77 21.79 -1.72
CA PRO A 99 -11.23 22.85 -0.89
C PRO A 99 -10.19 23.66 -1.68
N LYS A 100 -10.16 24.97 -1.41
CA LYS A 100 -9.08 25.85 -1.87
C LYS A 100 -7.78 25.47 -1.15
N ILE A 101 -6.73 25.30 -1.92
CA ILE A 101 -5.37 24.99 -1.47
C ILE A 101 -4.49 26.21 -1.69
N GLU A 102 -3.69 26.55 -0.69
CA GLU A 102 -2.60 27.51 -0.75
C GLU A 102 -1.31 26.79 -0.32
N ILE A 103 -0.26 26.86 -1.13
CA ILE A 103 1.06 26.31 -0.82
C ILE A 103 2.07 27.43 -0.90
N ASN A 104 2.67 27.76 0.23
CA ASN A 104 3.77 28.69 0.33
C ASN A 104 5.09 27.92 0.30
N ILE A 105 6.00 28.30 -0.59
CA ILE A 105 7.36 27.73 -0.64
C ILE A 105 8.22 28.42 0.42
N ILE A 106 8.75 27.63 1.34
CA ILE A 106 9.63 28.10 2.41
C ILE A 106 11.04 28.33 1.84
N GLY A 107 11.65 29.46 2.22
CA GLY A 107 13.03 29.81 1.86
C GLY A 107 13.17 30.62 0.56
N GLY A 108 14.39 30.63 0.01
CA GLY A 108 14.77 31.50 -1.12
C GLY A 108 14.21 31.10 -2.49
N THR A 109 13.73 29.87 -2.66
CA THR A 109 13.30 29.32 -3.96
C THR A 109 12.02 29.97 -4.50
N GLU A 110 12.02 30.42 -5.76
CA GLU A 110 10.82 30.91 -6.46
C GLU A 110 10.09 29.77 -7.19
N ILE A 111 8.78 29.93 -7.37
CA ILE A 111 7.94 29.06 -8.21
C ILE A 111 8.09 29.48 -9.67
N ASN A 112 8.82 28.69 -10.45
CA ASN A 112 9.02 28.89 -11.89
C ASN A 112 8.15 27.97 -12.74
N SER A 113 7.80 26.79 -12.22
CA SER A 113 6.88 25.86 -12.87
C SER A 113 6.06 25.10 -11.84
N VAL A 114 4.85 24.68 -12.26
CA VAL A 114 3.95 23.87 -11.44
C VAL A 114 3.31 22.79 -12.30
N THR A 115 3.32 21.56 -11.81
CA THR A 115 2.54 20.45 -12.36
C THR A 115 1.74 19.82 -11.22
N ILE A 116 0.42 19.69 -11.37
CA ILE A 116 -0.44 19.03 -10.38
C ILE A 116 -1.10 17.82 -11.03
N HIS A 117 -0.88 16.64 -10.44
CA HIS A 117 -1.46 15.40 -10.93
C HIS A 117 -2.74 15.02 -10.19
N PRO A 118 -3.72 14.41 -10.88
CA PRO A 118 -3.74 14.13 -12.33
C PRO A 118 -3.93 15.40 -13.17
N VAL A 119 -3.01 15.67 -14.11
CA VAL A 119 -2.94 16.95 -14.85
C VAL A 119 -4.22 17.31 -15.59
N ARG A 120 -4.99 16.31 -16.04
CA ARG A 120 -6.29 16.54 -16.69
C ARG A 120 -7.31 17.29 -15.81
N PHE A 121 -7.14 17.24 -14.49
CA PHE A 121 -8.01 17.93 -13.55
C PHE A 121 -7.51 19.33 -13.18
N TYR A 122 -6.24 19.62 -13.45
CA TYR A 122 -5.57 20.85 -13.02
C TYR A 122 -4.91 21.55 -14.22
N PRO A 123 -5.70 22.16 -15.12
CA PRO A 123 -5.15 22.92 -16.23
C PRO A 123 -4.40 24.16 -15.72
N GLN A 124 -3.30 24.54 -16.38
CA GLN A 124 -2.44 25.66 -15.96
C GLN A 124 -3.20 26.96 -15.69
N LYS A 125 -4.23 27.26 -16.49
CA LYS A 125 -5.09 28.45 -16.33
C LYS A 125 -5.90 28.49 -15.03
N ALA A 126 -6.04 27.37 -14.34
CA ALA A 126 -6.75 27.26 -13.05
C ALA A 126 -5.80 27.40 -11.85
N LEU A 127 -4.50 27.52 -12.10
CA LEU A 127 -3.47 27.71 -11.08
C LEU A 127 -3.15 29.19 -10.98
N ALA A 128 -3.06 29.71 -9.76
CA ALA A 128 -2.62 31.07 -9.49
C ALA A 128 -1.28 31.04 -8.77
N ILE A 129 -0.30 31.78 -9.29
CA ILE A 129 1.00 32.00 -8.65
C ILE A 129 1.05 33.48 -8.24
N SER A 130 1.41 33.75 -6.99
CA SER A 130 1.56 35.11 -6.48
C SER A 130 2.63 35.90 -7.23
N ALA A 131 2.56 37.23 -7.17
CA ALA A 131 3.49 38.12 -7.88
C ALA A 131 4.95 37.94 -7.44
N ASP A 132 5.18 37.61 -6.16
CA ASP A 132 6.50 37.29 -5.59
C ASP A 132 6.96 35.85 -5.89
N ARG A 133 6.12 35.07 -6.59
CA ARG A 133 6.36 33.67 -6.95
C ARG A 133 6.62 32.75 -5.75
N LYS A 134 6.03 33.04 -4.59
CA LYS A 134 6.17 32.22 -3.38
C LYS A 134 4.94 31.38 -3.06
N THR A 135 3.78 31.75 -3.57
CA THR A 135 2.51 31.11 -3.24
C THR A 135 1.86 30.53 -4.48
N LEU A 136 1.54 29.24 -4.44
CA LEU A 136 0.66 28.55 -5.38
C LEU A 136 -0.74 28.44 -4.77
N THR A 137 -1.77 28.79 -5.52
CA THR A 137 -3.18 28.64 -5.15
C THR A 137 -3.95 27.90 -6.23
N PHE A 138 -4.79 26.95 -5.82
CA PHE A 138 -5.72 26.23 -6.70
C PHE A 138 -6.86 25.60 -5.89
N GLU A 139 -7.90 25.09 -6.55
CA GLU A 139 -8.95 24.28 -5.91
C GLU A 139 -8.73 22.81 -6.22
N MET A 140 -8.91 21.93 -5.23
CA MET A 140 -8.87 20.48 -5.49
C MET A 140 -9.99 20.05 -6.44
N ALA A 141 -9.73 19.00 -7.21
CA ALA A 141 -10.70 18.46 -8.15
C ALA A 141 -11.72 17.57 -7.45
N LYS A 142 -13.01 17.77 -7.72
CA LYS A 142 -14.09 16.98 -7.08
C LYS A 142 -13.98 15.47 -7.37
N ASP A 143 -13.38 15.14 -8.51
CA ASP A 143 -13.40 13.78 -9.07
C ASP A 143 -12.34 12.88 -8.41
N LEU A 144 -11.39 13.44 -7.65
CA LEU A 144 -10.38 12.65 -6.94
C LEU A 144 -9.91 13.39 -5.66
N PRO A 145 -9.99 12.76 -4.48
CA PRO A 145 -9.60 13.38 -3.20
C PRO A 145 -8.08 13.48 -2.99
N TYR A 146 -7.28 13.32 -4.04
CA TYR A 146 -5.83 13.28 -3.97
C TYR A 146 -5.22 14.17 -5.04
N ALA A 147 -4.11 14.84 -4.70
CA ALA A 147 -3.31 15.58 -5.66
C ALA A 147 -1.82 15.39 -5.38
N ILE A 148 -1.01 15.33 -6.43
CA ILE A 148 0.46 15.36 -6.31
C ILE A 148 0.97 16.62 -6.99
N VAL A 149 1.54 17.51 -6.20
CA VAL A 149 2.03 18.82 -6.60
C VAL A 149 3.54 18.76 -6.79
N ILE A 150 3.99 19.14 -7.98
CA ILE A 150 5.40 19.25 -8.35
C ILE A 150 5.68 20.70 -8.66
N ILE A 151 6.54 21.34 -7.85
CA ILE A 151 7.00 22.72 -8.06
C ILE A 151 8.45 22.67 -8.55
N ASN A 152 8.76 23.42 -9.60
CA ASN A 152 10.06 23.45 -10.27
C ASN A 152 10.51 22.06 -10.77
N GLY A 153 9.57 21.35 -11.39
CA GLY A 153 9.75 20.04 -11.98
C GLY A 153 8.43 19.55 -12.59
N ASP A 154 8.45 18.38 -13.20
CA ASP A 154 7.24 17.76 -13.74
C ASP A 154 7.24 16.22 -13.75
N ASP A 155 8.34 15.58 -13.32
CA ASP A 155 8.50 14.12 -13.36
C ASP A 155 8.71 13.53 -11.96
N PRO A 156 8.14 12.36 -11.63
CA PRO A 156 8.46 11.61 -10.41
C PRO A 156 9.96 11.51 -10.09
N GLN A 157 10.82 11.44 -11.10
CA GLN A 157 12.27 11.34 -10.92
C GLN A 157 12.97 12.69 -10.74
N ASP A 158 12.27 13.82 -10.81
CA ASP A 158 12.78 15.13 -10.37
C ASP A 158 12.81 15.24 -8.84
N ALA A 159 12.08 14.36 -8.14
CA ALA A 159 12.04 14.31 -6.70
C ALA A 159 13.43 13.98 -6.13
N SER A 160 13.84 14.77 -5.15
CA SER A 160 15.10 14.60 -4.42
C SER A 160 14.98 15.16 -3.01
N THR A 161 15.98 14.91 -2.17
CA THR A 161 16.05 15.43 -0.80
C THR A 161 16.01 16.96 -0.72
N THR A 162 16.48 17.65 -1.75
CA THR A 162 16.46 19.12 -1.85
C THR A 162 15.27 19.66 -2.64
N ASN A 163 14.53 18.78 -3.31
CA ASN A 163 13.39 19.11 -4.17
C ASN A 163 12.27 18.05 -4.01
N PRO A 164 11.74 17.78 -2.80
CA PRO A 164 10.70 16.78 -2.62
C PRO A 164 9.39 17.24 -3.27
N GLN A 165 8.58 16.31 -3.78
CA GLN A 165 7.22 16.59 -4.26
C GLN A 165 6.26 16.68 -3.08
N LEU A 166 5.06 17.23 -3.28
CA LEU A 166 4.03 17.30 -2.24
C LEU A 166 2.82 16.45 -2.61
N THR A 167 2.46 15.51 -1.76
CA THR A 167 1.19 14.76 -1.85
C THR A 167 0.15 15.40 -0.93
N LEU A 168 -1.02 15.68 -1.46
CA LEU A 168 -2.21 16.14 -0.73
C LEU A 168 -3.22 15.00 -0.65
N ILE A 169 -3.69 14.72 0.57
CA ILE A 169 -4.70 13.70 0.84
C ILE A 169 -5.87 14.36 1.57
N ASN A 170 -7.01 14.45 0.90
CA ASN A 170 -8.26 15.00 1.44
C ASN A 170 -9.24 13.86 1.74
N ASP A 171 -9.16 13.28 2.92
CA ASP A 171 -10.15 12.29 3.34
C ASP A 171 -11.54 12.93 3.54
N PRO A 172 -12.63 12.16 3.40
CA PRO A 172 -13.92 12.61 3.93
C PRO A 172 -13.81 12.83 5.45
N LEU A 173 -14.65 13.65 6.07
CA LEU A 173 -14.74 13.66 7.54
C LEU A 173 -15.20 12.29 8.06
N GLU A 174 -14.57 11.77 9.12
CA GLU A 174 -15.11 10.59 9.80
C GLU A 174 -16.46 10.92 10.42
N GLU A 175 -17.44 10.05 10.24
CA GLU A 175 -18.71 10.15 10.96
C GLU A 175 -18.52 9.68 12.41
N PRO A 176 -18.73 10.53 13.43
CA PRO A 176 -18.52 10.13 14.83
C PRO A 176 -19.34 8.90 15.24
N ALA A 177 -20.51 8.67 14.62
CA ALA A 177 -21.36 7.51 14.87
C ALA A 177 -20.78 6.19 14.35
N LYS A 178 -19.82 6.22 13.40
CA LYS A 178 -19.15 5.02 12.87
C LYS A 178 -17.90 4.64 13.67
N LYS A 179 -17.44 5.52 14.56
CA LYS A 179 -16.33 5.27 15.47
C LYS A 179 -16.82 4.44 16.67
N PRO A 180 -16.23 3.27 16.96
CA PRO A 180 -16.60 2.50 18.15
C PRO A 180 -16.32 3.30 19.42
N SER A 181 -17.19 3.21 20.42
CA SER A 181 -16.91 3.81 21.73
C SER A 181 -15.92 2.93 22.49
N LEU A 182 -14.86 3.53 23.03
CA LEU A 182 -13.89 2.85 23.91
C LEU A 182 -14.52 2.20 25.15
N SER A 183 -15.68 2.72 25.61
CA SER A 183 -16.41 2.17 26.75
C SER A 183 -17.48 1.14 26.38
N ALA A 184 -17.64 0.83 25.08
CA ALA A 184 -18.64 -0.13 24.66
C ALA A 184 -18.28 -1.55 25.14
N PRO A 185 -19.27 -2.37 25.54
CA PRO A 185 -19.03 -3.68 26.13
C PRO A 185 -18.38 -4.68 25.15
N ASN A 186 -18.49 -4.44 23.84
CA ASN A 186 -17.93 -5.29 22.79
C ASN A 186 -16.52 -4.87 22.35
N VAL A 187 -15.93 -3.85 22.98
CA VAL A 187 -14.66 -3.24 22.60
C VAL A 187 -13.56 -3.60 23.60
N LEU A 188 -12.45 -4.13 23.09
CA LEU A 188 -11.21 -4.27 23.82
C LEU A 188 -10.31 -3.06 23.55
N ASN A 189 -10.02 -2.26 24.58
CA ASN A 189 -9.04 -1.18 24.51
C ASN A 189 -7.62 -1.77 24.52
N PHE A 190 -6.96 -1.75 23.36
CA PHE A 190 -5.66 -2.39 23.18
C PHE A 190 -4.58 -1.76 24.06
N LYS A 191 -4.55 -0.42 24.23
CA LYS A 191 -3.49 0.26 24.99
C LYS A 191 -3.43 -0.21 26.44
N THR A 192 -4.57 -0.16 27.13
CA THR A 192 -4.64 -0.62 28.53
C THR A 192 -4.38 -2.11 28.64
N PHE A 193 -4.89 -2.91 27.70
CA PHE A 193 -4.65 -4.34 27.67
C PHE A 193 -3.15 -4.65 27.50
N SER A 194 -2.49 -4.01 26.53
CA SER A 194 -1.09 -4.29 26.18
C SER A 194 -0.12 -3.84 27.27
N GLU A 195 -0.37 -2.69 27.89
CA GLU A 195 0.42 -2.20 29.03
C GLU A 195 0.35 -3.15 30.23
N ASN A 196 -0.83 -3.72 30.50
CA ASN A 196 -1.00 -4.73 31.55
C ASN A 196 -0.33 -6.05 31.18
N TYR A 197 -0.55 -6.52 29.95
CA TYR A 197 0.04 -7.76 29.45
C TYR A 197 1.57 -7.72 29.55
N LEU A 198 2.21 -6.64 29.11
CA LEU A 198 3.66 -6.49 29.11
C LEU A 198 4.24 -6.40 30.53
N ARG A 199 3.49 -5.84 31.49
CA ARG A 199 3.88 -5.81 32.90
C ARG A 199 3.87 -7.21 33.53
N GLU A 200 2.89 -8.01 33.17
CA GLU A 200 2.74 -9.39 33.66
C GLU A 200 3.66 -10.36 32.92
N ASN A 201 4.00 -10.06 31.67
CA ASN A 201 4.80 -10.89 30.77
C ASN A 201 5.94 -10.07 30.16
N PRO A 202 6.92 -9.61 30.99
CA PRO A 202 8.02 -8.81 30.48
C PRO A 202 8.89 -9.63 29.52
N ILE A 203 9.48 -8.94 28.55
CA ILE A 203 10.41 -9.55 27.60
C ILE A 203 11.71 -9.90 28.33
N THR A 204 12.11 -11.17 28.24
CA THR A 204 13.29 -11.72 28.92
C THR A 204 14.38 -12.18 27.96
N ASP A 205 14.22 -11.93 26.65
CA ASP A 205 15.20 -12.23 25.62
C ASP A 205 16.56 -11.64 26.00
N SER A 206 17.58 -12.48 26.19
CA SER A 206 18.92 -12.04 26.59
C SER A 206 19.97 -12.47 25.58
N VAL A 207 20.81 -11.53 25.14
CA VAL A 207 21.87 -11.78 24.16
C VAL A 207 22.77 -12.95 24.60
N GLY A 208 23.04 -13.87 23.68
CA GLY A 208 23.82 -15.07 23.91
C GLY A 208 23.04 -16.25 24.48
N GLN A 209 21.79 -16.06 24.95
CA GLN A 209 20.94 -17.19 25.31
C GLN A 209 20.44 -17.93 24.07
N ILE A 210 20.26 -19.24 24.21
CA ILE A 210 19.68 -20.08 23.16
C ILE A 210 18.23 -19.64 22.94
N CYS A 211 17.95 -19.11 21.75
CA CYS A 211 16.60 -18.74 21.32
C CYS A 211 15.91 -19.87 20.56
N ARG A 212 16.69 -20.80 20.00
CA ARG A 212 16.20 -21.98 19.28
C ARG A 212 17.13 -23.18 19.53
N PRO A 213 16.62 -24.35 19.95
CA PRO A 213 17.47 -25.54 20.03
C PRO A 213 17.97 -25.96 18.65
N ALA A 214 19.09 -26.67 18.60
CA ALA A 214 19.54 -27.35 17.38
C ALA A 214 18.47 -28.36 16.93
N GLY A 215 18.34 -28.55 15.63
CA GLY A 215 17.27 -29.37 15.10
C GLY A 215 17.36 -29.60 13.60
N SER A 216 16.29 -30.16 13.06
CA SER A 216 16.15 -30.45 11.64
C SER A 216 14.82 -29.91 11.12
N VAL A 217 14.84 -29.40 9.89
CA VAL A 217 13.64 -28.93 9.19
C VAL A 217 13.48 -29.73 7.90
N ILE A 218 12.30 -30.33 7.71
CA ILE A 218 11.93 -31.02 6.48
C ILE A 218 11.14 -30.06 5.60
N ASP A 219 11.63 -29.79 4.38
CA ASP A 219 11.02 -28.82 3.46
C ASP A 219 11.19 -29.22 1.99
N ALA A 220 10.21 -28.85 1.16
CA ALA A 220 10.25 -29.00 -0.29
C ALA A 220 10.99 -27.82 -0.94
N SER A 221 12.27 -27.66 -0.60
CA SER A 221 13.09 -26.46 -0.86
C SER A 221 13.28 -26.09 -2.33
N LEU A 222 13.11 -27.06 -3.23
CA LEU A 222 13.21 -26.84 -4.69
C LEU A 222 11.88 -26.55 -5.35
N ASN A 223 10.78 -26.56 -4.57
CA ASN A 223 9.41 -26.37 -5.03
C ASN A 223 8.96 -27.43 -6.07
N ASP A 224 9.56 -28.62 -6.05
CA ASP A 224 9.26 -29.75 -6.94
C ASP A 224 8.63 -30.94 -6.20
N GLY A 225 8.23 -30.75 -4.94
CA GLY A 225 7.63 -31.76 -4.08
C GLY A 225 8.61 -32.70 -3.39
N ARG A 226 9.89 -32.73 -3.78
CA ARG A 226 10.91 -33.56 -3.09
C ARG A 226 11.25 -32.94 -1.74
N LEU A 227 11.20 -33.75 -0.70
CA LEU A 227 11.51 -33.33 0.67
C LEU A 227 13.00 -33.49 0.98
N PHE A 228 13.59 -32.44 1.55
CA PHE A 228 14.96 -32.42 2.04
C PHE A 228 14.95 -32.16 3.54
N THR A 229 15.89 -32.79 4.26
CA THR A 229 16.09 -32.53 5.68
C THR A 229 17.28 -31.61 5.86
N TRP A 230 17.09 -30.47 6.50
CA TRP A 230 18.13 -29.46 6.74
C TRP A 230 18.42 -29.37 8.22
N ASN A 231 19.59 -29.85 8.63
CA ASN A 231 20.04 -29.74 10.02
C ASN A 231 20.63 -28.35 10.28
N HIS A 232 20.24 -27.75 11.40
CA HIS A 232 20.71 -26.46 11.86
C HIS A 232 21.20 -26.55 13.30
N GLU A 233 22.20 -25.73 13.62
CA GLU A 233 22.72 -25.59 14.97
C GLU A 233 21.72 -24.86 15.88
N ALA A 234 22.03 -24.79 17.18
CA ALA A 234 21.28 -23.96 18.11
C ALA A 234 21.41 -22.48 17.73
N GLY A 235 20.27 -21.79 17.69
CA GLY A 235 20.21 -20.35 17.49
C GLY A 235 20.33 -19.59 18.80
N HIS A 236 20.92 -18.41 18.74
CA HIS A 236 21.11 -17.55 19.90
C HIS A 236 20.50 -16.17 19.67
N PHE A 237 20.05 -15.54 20.75
CA PHE A 237 19.70 -14.14 20.73
C PHE A 237 20.94 -13.29 20.47
N VAL A 238 20.83 -12.37 19.52
CA VAL A 238 21.83 -11.33 19.23
C VAL A 238 21.27 -9.95 19.55
N SER A 239 22.11 -8.92 19.51
CA SER A 239 21.66 -7.54 19.76
C SER A 239 20.53 -7.13 18.81
N TYR A 240 19.59 -6.33 19.31
CA TYR A 240 18.53 -5.70 18.52
C TYR A 240 19.07 -4.94 17.29
N THR A 241 20.25 -4.34 17.42
CA THR A 241 20.90 -3.54 16.37
C THR A 241 21.80 -4.33 15.44
N SER A 242 21.98 -5.65 15.67
CA SER A 242 22.78 -6.50 14.78
C SER A 242 22.22 -6.48 13.36
N GLN A 243 23.09 -6.49 12.35
CA GLN A 243 22.71 -6.49 10.94
C GLN A 243 22.78 -7.90 10.34
N LYS A 244 21.98 -8.16 9.30
CA LYS A 244 21.94 -9.43 8.55
C LYS A 244 21.77 -10.65 9.46
N VAL A 245 20.93 -10.53 10.50
CA VAL A 245 20.63 -11.63 11.40
C VAL A 245 19.81 -12.65 10.62
N ALA A 246 20.31 -13.88 10.54
CA ALA A 246 19.68 -14.98 9.82
C ALA A 246 19.32 -16.10 10.79
N PHE A 247 18.32 -16.89 10.41
CA PHE A 247 18.03 -18.18 11.05
C PHE A 247 19.33 -18.99 11.30
N PRO A 248 19.47 -19.73 12.42
CA PRO A 248 18.51 -19.89 13.51
C PRO A 248 18.55 -18.79 14.58
N ASN A 249 19.44 -17.81 14.45
CA ASN A 249 19.56 -16.71 15.41
C ASN A 249 18.37 -15.75 15.32
N LEU A 250 18.09 -15.08 16.42
CA LEU A 250 17.07 -14.03 16.52
C LEU A 250 17.65 -12.79 17.17
N ARG A 251 17.15 -11.62 16.82
CA ARG A 251 17.37 -10.41 17.62
C ARG A 251 16.60 -10.53 18.92
N ALA A 252 17.25 -10.20 20.04
CA ALA A 252 16.55 -9.99 21.30
C ALA A 252 15.55 -8.85 21.11
N ARG A 253 14.29 -9.06 21.51
CA ARG A 253 13.24 -8.04 21.37
C ARG A 253 13.52 -6.82 22.25
N ASP A 254 13.09 -5.66 21.78
CA ASP A 254 13.05 -4.46 22.61
C ASP A 254 12.00 -4.62 23.70
N SER A 255 12.24 -4.10 24.90
CA SER A 255 11.31 -4.22 26.02
C SER A 255 9.92 -3.62 25.75
N ASN A 256 9.78 -2.75 24.75
CA ASN A 256 8.49 -2.18 24.33
C ASN A 256 7.76 -2.97 23.23
N ASP A 257 8.25 -4.14 22.81
CA ASP A 257 7.60 -4.96 21.76
C ASP A 257 6.26 -5.54 22.25
N LEU A 258 5.17 -5.20 21.56
CA LEU A 258 3.79 -5.57 21.87
C LEU A 258 3.26 -6.73 21.01
N SER A 259 4.13 -7.45 20.30
CA SER A 259 3.71 -8.56 19.42
C SER A 259 2.90 -9.62 20.16
N ASP A 260 3.37 -10.06 21.33
CA ASP A 260 2.70 -11.08 22.13
C ASP A 260 1.39 -10.54 22.73
N ALA A 261 1.39 -9.27 23.16
CA ALA A 261 0.20 -8.60 23.65
C ALA A 261 -0.90 -8.50 22.59
N LEU A 262 -0.55 -8.25 21.32
CA LEU A 262 -1.50 -8.25 20.21
C LEU A 262 -2.13 -9.64 20.04
N GLN A 263 -1.32 -10.71 20.02
CA GLN A 263 -1.86 -12.06 19.85
C GLN A 263 -2.76 -12.44 21.04
N ALA A 264 -2.38 -12.09 22.27
CA ALA A 264 -3.19 -12.29 23.46
C ALA A 264 -4.51 -11.48 23.41
N ALA A 265 -4.48 -10.26 22.86
CA ALA A 265 -5.67 -9.43 22.69
C ALA A 265 -6.67 -10.05 21.70
N LEU A 266 -6.18 -10.55 20.56
CA LEU A 266 -7.00 -11.25 19.58
C LEU A 266 -7.62 -12.52 20.18
N GLU A 267 -6.84 -13.31 20.93
CA GLU A 267 -7.35 -14.51 21.61
C GLU A 267 -8.38 -14.15 22.69
N LYS A 268 -8.17 -13.05 23.43
CA LYS A 268 -9.14 -12.53 24.41
C LYS A 268 -10.48 -12.17 23.75
N ILE A 269 -10.45 -11.50 22.60
CA ILE A 269 -11.65 -11.17 21.82
C ILE A 269 -12.34 -12.45 21.35
N LYS A 270 -11.58 -13.41 20.82
CA LYS A 270 -12.11 -14.70 20.35
C LYS A 270 -12.87 -15.41 21.47
N ASN A 271 -12.32 -15.47 22.67
CA ASN A 271 -12.83 -16.25 23.80
C ASN A 271 -13.85 -15.53 24.69
N THR A 272 -14.12 -14.24 24.47
CA THR A 272 -15.08 -13.47 25.26
C THR A 272 -16.33 -13.18 24.42
N PRO A 273 -17.51 -13.76 24.72
CA PRO A 273 -18.71 -13.67 23.87
C PRO A 273 -19.09 -12.25 23.45
N GLU A 274 -18.96 -11.29 24.37
CA GLU A 274 -19.34 -9.89 24.16
C GLU A 274 -18.36 -9.16 23.25
N LEU A 275 -17.08 -9.52 23.26
CA LEU A 275 -16.03 -8.82 22.51
C LEU A 275 -15.98 -9.25 21.04
N ASN A 276 -15.96 -8.27 20.15
CA ASN A 276 -15.69 -8.46 18.72
C ASN A 276 -14.82 -7.36 18.10
N THR A 277 -14.44 -6.34 18.89
CA THR A 277 -13.72 -5.18 18.41
C THR A 277 -12.38 -5.01 19.13
N LEU A 278 -11.29 -4.94 18.39
CA LEU A 278 -9.99 -4.46 18.85
C LEU A 278 -9.89 -2.97 18.56
N TYR A 279 -9.86 -2.14 19.60
CA TYR A 279 -9.70 -0.69 19.46
C TYR A 279 -8.27 -0.29 19.82
N ILE A 280 -7.56 0.33 18.90
CA ILE A 280 -6.20 0.83 19.06
C ILE A 280 -6.27 2.36 19.18
N PRO A 281 -6.21 2.92 20.40
CA PRO A 281 -6.32 4.36 20.60
C PRO A 281 -5.04 5.09 20.19
N ALA A 282 -5.09 6.43 20.21
CA ALA A 282 -3.90 7.25 19.99
C ALA A 282 -2.72 6.83 20.89
N GLY A 283 -1.55 6.68 20.28
CA GLY A 283 -0.36 6.12 20.93
C GLY A 283 0.67 5.59 19.93
N VAL A 284 1.82 5.15 20.43
CA VAL A 284 2.87 4.51 19.65
C VAL A 284 2.95 3.05 20.06
N TYR A 285 2.94 2.13 19.10
CA TYR A 285 2.91 0.69 19.32
C TYR A 285 4.03 0.04 18.49
N LEU A 286 5.02 -0.56 19.15
CA LEU A 286 6.11 -1.29 18.51
C LEU A 286 5.76 -2.78 18.47
N TRP A 287 5.75 -3.43 17.31
CA TRP A 287 5.37 -4.84 17.18
C TRP A 287 5.84 -5.47 15.86
N SER A 288 5.54 -6.74 15.60
CA SER A 288 5.84 -7.43 14.33
C SER A 288 4.83 -7.15 13.19
N GLY A 289 3.88 -6.24 13.43
CA GLY A 289 2.78 -5.91 12.51
C GLY A 289 1.42 -6.40 13.01
N LEU A 290 0.34 -5.91 12.41
CA LEU A 290 -1.01 -6.39 12.72
C LEU A 290 -1.21 -7.77 12.08
N LYS A 291 -0.93 -8.82 12.85
CA LYS A 291 -1.00 -10.22 12.41
C LYS A 291 -2.29 -10.89 12.87
N ILE A 292 -3.17 -11.19 11.92
CA ILE A 292 -4.43 -11.93 12.13
C ILE A 292 -4.36 -13.22 11.30
N HIS A 293 -4.50 -14.36 11.97
CA HIS A 293 -4.32 -15.66 11.33
C HIS A 293 -5.36 -16.67 11.84
N ASN A 294 -5.89 -17.51 10.95
CA ASN A 294 -6.90 -18.53 11.28
C ASN A 294 -8.14 -17.97 12.02
N TRP A 295 -8.57 -16.75 11.68
CA TRP A 295 -9.75 -16.15 12.28
C TRP A 295 -11.01 -16.56 11.52
N ASN A 296 -11.87 -17.39 12.13
CA ASN A 296 -13.19 -17.68 11.59
C ASN A 296 -14.19 -16.61 12.04
N GLY A 297 -14.56 -15.70 11.15
CA GLY A 297 -15.55 -14.68 11.45
C GLY A 297 -16.96 -14.98 10.97
N ASP A 298 -17.20 -16.13 10.35
CA ASP A 298 -18.50 -16.51 9.81
C ASP A 298 -19.44 -17.01 10.92
N THR A 299 -20.41 -16.18 11.30
CA THR A 299 -21.38 -16.52 12.36
C THR A 299 -22.20 -17.77 12.04
N ASN A 300 -22.45 -18.05 10.76
CA ASN A 300 -23.22 -19.24 10.36
C ASN A 300 -22.42 -20.52 10.56
N ASN A 301 -21.09 -20.42 10.64
CA ASN A 301 -20.16 -21.51 10.87
C ASN A 301 -19.47 -21.41 12.23
N GLY A 302 -20.18 -20.86 13.24
CA GLY A 302 -19.70 -20.77 14.63
C GLY A 302 -18.56 -19.78 14.84
N GLY A 303 -18.29 -18.91 13.87
CA GLY A 303 -17.29 -17.85 13.92
C GLY A 303 -17.80 -16.57 14.58
N LYS A 304 -16.89 -15.60 14.71
CA LYS A 304 -17.17 -14.28 15.28
C LYS A 304 -16.52 -13.19 14.43
N PRO A 305 -17.27 -12.26 13.82
CA PRO A 305 -16.68 -11.16 13.05
C PRO A 305 -15.69 -10.37 13.89
N LEU A 306 -14.59 -9.92 13.28
CA LEU A 306 -13.59 -9.10 13.94
C LEU A 306 -13.60 -7.69 13.36
N PHE A 307 -13.71 -6.70 14.23
CA PHE A 307 -13.54 -5.30 13.89
C PHE A 307 -12.24 -4.81 14.51
N VAL A 308 -11.36 -4.21 13.71
CA VAL A 308 -10.17 -3.52 14.19
C VAL A 308 -10.34 -2.04 13.87
N TYR A 309 -10.27 -1.20 14.89
CA TYR A 309 -10.36 0.24 14.72
C TYR A 309 -9.09 0.92 15.22
N THR A 310 -8.47 1.75 14.39
CA THR A 310 -7.25 2.52 14.73
C THR A 310 -7.55 4.01 14.74
N ASP A 311 -7.31 4.68 15.87
CA ASP A 311 -7.43 6.13 15.96
C ASP A 311 -6.45 6.86 15.05
N GLU A 312 -6.82 8.06 14.57
CA GLU A 312 -6.00 8.91 13.68
C GLU A 312 -4.55 9.10 14.17
N ASN A 313 -4.37 9.20 15.49
CA ASN A 313 -3.07 9.39 16.14
C ASN A 313 -2.50 8.09 16.75
N ALA A 314 -2.95 6.92 16.28
CA ALA A 314 -2.31 5.64 16.54
C ALA A 314 -1.21 5.39 15.51
N LEU A 315 0.02 5.23 15.96
CA LEU A 315 1.18 4.88 15.14
C LEU A 315 1.65 3.48 15.49
N MET A 316 1.38 2.54 14.60
CA MET A 316 1.74 1.13 14.75
C MET A 316 3.00 0.87 13.91
N ILE A 317 4.14 0.66 14.57
CA ILE A 317 5.46 0.59 13.96
C ILE A 317 5.96 -0.84 14.01
N ASN A 318 6.38 -1.35 12.85
CA ASN A 318 7.10 -2.61 12.80
C ASN A 318 8.44 -2.49 13.53
N ARG A 319 8.71 -3.44 14.41
CA ARG A 319 10.03 -3.65 15.00
C ARG A 319 11.05 -3.97 13.92
N GLN A 320 12.34 -3.82 14.25
CA GLN A 320 13.38 -4.54 13.53
C GLN A 320 13.07 -6.04 13.60
N LYS A 321 12.88 -6.67 12.43
CA LYS A 321 12.54 -8.09 12.31
C LYS A 321 13.46 -8.97 13.18
N GLU A 322 12.92 -10.02 13.75
CA GLU A 322 13.73 -10.95 14.56
C GLU A 322 14.89 -11.57 13.77
N CYS A 323 14.68 -11.86 12.48
CA CYS A 323 15.72 -12.21 11.52
C CYS A 323 15.26 -11.82 10.11
N ARG A 324 16.18 -11.84 9.14
CA ARG A 324 15.88 -11.41 7.76
C ARG A 324 14.78 -12.24 7.10
N GLU A 325 14.64 -13.51 7.47
CA GLU A 325 13.65 -14.44 6.93
C GLU A 325 12.25 -14.33 7.56
N ALA A 326 12.09 -13.59 8.67
CA ALA A 326 10.78 -13.44 9.31
C ALA A 326 9.78 -12.66 8.41
N ILE A 327 8.55 -13.17 8.29
CA ILE A 327 7.47 -12.53 7.54
C ILE A 327 6.69 -11.61 8.49
N GLU A 328 7.03 -10.32 8.46
CA GLU A 328 6.48 -9.27 9.35
C GLU A 328 6.02 -8.05 8.52
N PRO A 329 4.98 -8.18 7.68
CA PRO A 329 4.41 -7.01 7.00
C PRO A 329 3.65 -6.14 8.01
N ALA A 330 3.38 -4.89 7.64
CA ALA A 330 2.65 -3.94 8.48
C ALA A 330 1.24 -4.44 8.88
N ILE A 331 0.57 -5.13 7.95
CA ILE A 331 -0.66 -5.87 8.19
C ILE A 331 -0.58 -7.23 7.48
N TYR A 332 -0.84 -8.31 8.21
CA TYR A 332 -0.89 -9.67 7.68
C TYR A 332 -2.23 -10.32 8.07
N ILE A 333 -3.10 -10.56 7.08
CA ILE A 333 -4.33 -11.34 7.29
C ILE A 333 -4.22 -12.61 6.46
N ALA A 334 -4.22 -13.76 7.13
CA ALA A 334 -4.14 -15.04 6.44
C ALA A 334 -5.13 -16.07 6.98
N TYR A 335 -5.67 -16.90 6.10
CA TYR A 335 -6.59 -18.00 6.44
C TYR A 335 -7.77 -17.54 7.30
N SER A 336 -8.32 -16.36 7.01
CA SER A 336 -9.28 -15.67 7.88
C SER A 336 -10.50 -15.17 7.12
N SER A 337 -11.60 -14.92 7.84
CA SER A 337 -12.84 -14.45 7.25
C SER A 337 -13.56 -13.40 8.11
N PHE A 338 -14.37 -12.55 7.46
CA PHE A 338 -15.23 -11.54 8.09
C PHE A 338 -14.47 -10.60 9.04
N ILE A 339 -13.44 -9.95 8.51
CA ILE A 339 -12.63 -8.96 9.22
C ILE A 339 -12.87 -7.59 8.60
N THR A 340 -13.11 -6.59 9.44
CA THR A 340 -13.12 -5.18 9.05
C THR A 340 -12.00 -4.44 9.77
N ILE A 341 -11.11 -3.79 9.02
CA ILE A 341 -10.11 -2.85 9.54
C ILE A 341 -10.56 -1.44 9.18
N SER A 342 -10.57 -0.53 10.15
CA SER A 342 -11.06 0.84 9.96
C SER A 342 -10.29 1.87 10.78
N GLY A 343 -10.41 3.13 10.37
CA GLY A 343 -9.81 4.27 11.06
C GLY A 343 -8.47 4.70 10.44
N ARG A 344 -7.94 5.82 10.95
CA ARG A 344 -6.90 6.63 10.29
C ARG A 344 -5.52 6.58 10.93
N GLY A 345 -5.30 5.63 11.83
CA GLY A 345 -3.97 5.33 12.33
C GLY A 345 -3.04 4.87 11.22
N ILE A 346 -1.73 5.02 11.44
CA ILE A 346 -0.72 4.62 10.45
C ILE A 346 -0.07 3.31 10.88
N HIS A 347 -0.10 2.33 9.97
CA HIS A 347 0.76 1.16 10.03
C HIS A 347 2.07 1.43 9.28
N ASP A 348 3.19 1.46 10.00
CA ASP A 348 4.52 1.75 9.47
C ASP A 348 5.34 0.46 9.37
N GLY A 349 5.60 0.01 8.13
CA GLY A 349 6.25 -1.25 7.85
C GLY A 349 7.77 -1.26 8.05
N GLN A 350 8.40 -0.10 8.32
CA GLN A 350 9.86 0.03 8.46
C GLN A 350 10.65 -0.65 7.34
N GLY A 351 10.14 -0.51 6.11
CA GLY A 351 10.66 -1.13 4.90
C GLY A 351 12.10 -0.74 4.60
N CYS A 352 12.41 0.55 4.66
CA CYS A 352 13.74 1.11 4.46
C CYS A 352 14.74 0.63 5.52
N LEU A 353 14.34 0.62 6.80
CA LEU A 353 15.16 0.09 7.89
C LEU A 353 15.52 -1.37 7.63
N SER A 354 14.51 -2.20 7.34
CA SER A 354 14.71 -3.62 7.03
C SER A 354 15.58 -3.84 5.80
N PHE A 355 15.43 -2.99 4.76
CA PHE A 355 16.27 -3.06 3.56
C PHE A 355 17.74 -2.75 3.87
N SER A 356 18.02 -1.70 4.64
CA SER A 356 19.40 -1.29 4.97
C SER A 356 20.11 -2.24 5.94
N THR A 357 19.37 -2.89 6.83
CA THR A 357 19.93 -3.74 7.89
C THR A 357 20.09 -5.20 7.47
N ASP A 358 19.10 -5.76 6.77
CA ASP A 358 19.06 -7.21 6.46
C ASP A 358 19.27 -7.52 4.98
N ARG A 359 19.16 -6.51 4.11
CA ARG A 359 18.92 -6.65 2.67
C ARG A 359 17.63 -7.43 2.40
N LYS A 360 16.97 -7.07 1.31
CA LYS A 360 15.80 -7.80 0.82
C LYS A 360 16.08 -8.23 -0.59
N ASP A 361 16.19 -9.53 -0.77
CA ASP A 361 16.34 -10.15 -2.07
C ASP A 361 15.62 -11.50 -2.04
N ALA A 362 15.12 -11.90 -3.21
CA ALA A 362 14.42 -13.18 -3.33
C ALA A 362 15.33 -14.42 -3.16
N LYS A 363 16.64 -14.22 -2.97
CA LYS A 363 17.60 -15.30 -2.76
C LYS A 363 17.64 -15.71 -1.28
N ASN A 364 17.70 -14.74 -0.38
CA ASN A 364 17.97 -14.94 1.04
C ASN A 364 16.78 -14.64 1.95
N THR A 365 15.74 -13.97 1.44
CA THR A 365 14.56 -13.58 2.24
C THR A 365 13.27 -13.93 1.51
N PRO A 366 12.21 -14.35 2.23
CA PRO A 366 10.89 -14.48 1.64
C PRO A 366 10.32 -13.12 1.25
N HIS A 367 9.23 -13.16 0.48
CA HIS A 367 8.46 -11.97 0.18
C HIS A 367 7.79 -11.40 1.43
N GLN A 368 7.80 -10.08 1.54
CA GLN A 368 7.47 -9.26 2.70
C GLN A 368 6.78 -7.98 2.21
N GLY A 369 5.46 -8.02 2.00
CA GLY A 369 4.68 -6.85 1.60
C GLY A 369 4.45 -5.81 2.72
N GLY A 370 3.61 -4.82 2.44
CA GLY A 370 3.07 -3.85 3.40
C GLY A 370 1.79 -4.38 4.03
N VAL A 371 0.75 -4.55 3.22
CA VAL A 371 -0.52 -5.18 3.59
C VAL A 371 -0.73 -6.42 2.75
N VAL A 372 -0.79 -7.58 3.42
CA VAL A 372 -0.88 -8.88 2.76
C VAL A 372 -2.17 -9.59 3.16
N LEU A 373 -3.01 -9.88 2.17
CA LEU A 373 -4.20 -10.71 2.34
C LEU A 373 -3.98 -12.06 1.68
N LYS A 374 -4.08 -13.14 2.44
CA LYS A 374 -3.83 -14.49 1.94
C LYS A 374 -4.93 -15.47 2.31
N LYS A 375 -5.45 -16.24 1.35
CA LYS A 375 -6.41 -17.33 1.61
C LYS A 375 -7.56 -16.92 2.53
N SER A 376 -8.06 -15.73 2.30
CA SER A 376 -9.00 -15.06 3.19
C SER A 376 -10.20 -14.56 2.39
N ASN A 377 -11.34 -14.40 3.06
CA ASN A 377 -12.55 -13.91 2.39
C ASN A 377 -13.36 -12.95 3.25
N ASN A 378 -14.22 -12.14 2.62
CA ASN A 378 -15.06 -11.17 3.33
C ASN A 378 -14.21 -10.21 4.18
N ILE A 379 -13.23 -9.57 3.55
CA ILE A 379 -12.31 -8.65 4.23
C ILE A 379 -12.60 -7.22 3.77
N THR A 380 -12.76 -6.30 4.73
CA THR A 380 -13.01 -4.88 4.45
C THR A 380 -11.96 -3.99 5.10
N PHE A 381 -11.45 -3.03 4.34
CA PHE A 381 -10.62 -1.93 4.83
C PHE A 381 -11.34 -0.62 4.58
N ASN A 382 -11.40 0.25 5.60
CA ASN A 382 -11.91 1.62 5.48
C ASN A 382 -10.87 2.60 6.05
N ASP A 383 -10.53 3.64 5.30
CA ASP A 383 -9.69 4.75 5.75
C ASP A 383 -8.26 4.38 6.19
N THR A 384 -7.76 3.19 5.81
CA THR A 384 -6.51 2.65 6.35
C THR A 384 -5.26 3.24 5.71
N TYR A 385 -4.29 3.60 6.55
CA TYR A 385 -2.98 4.08 6.14
C TYR A 385 -1.88 3.05 6.40
N MET A 386 -1.08 2.77 5.37
CA MET A 386 0.19 2.08 5.52
C MET A 386 1.31 2.93 4.88
N ARG A 387 2.47 2.99 5.54
CA ARG A 387 3.69 3.65 5.02
C ARG A 387 4.93 2.78 5.18
N ASP A 388 5.96 3.08 4.40
CA ASP A 388 7.26 2.39 4.42
C ASP A 388 7.11 0.86 4.32
N SER A 389 6.39 0.42 3.29
CA SER A 389 6.17 -1.01 3.02
C SER A 389 7.48 -1.75 2.84
N GLN A 390 7.51 -3.02 3.25
CA GLN A 390 8.72 -3.80 3.11
C GLN A 390 9.05 -4.13 1.65
N GLN A 391 8.02 -4.39 0.84
CA GLN A 391 8.02 -4.55 -0.61
C GLN A 391 6.70 -3.95 -1.15
N TRP A 392 5.83 -4.74 -1.79
CA TRP A 392 4.56 -4.26 -2.36
C TRP A 392 3.69 -3.59 -1.31
N ASN A 393 3.01 -2.49 -1.65
CA ASN A 393 2.21 -1.77 -0.67
C ASN A 393 0.98 -2.59 -0.25
N TRP A 394 0.11 -2.95 -1.20
CA TRP A 394 -1.11 -3.73 -0.96
C TRP A 394 -1.14 -4.94 -1.86
N GLU A 395 -1.27 -6.13 -1.29
CA GLU A 395 -1.22 -7.38 -2.04
C GLU A 395 -2.23 -8.43 -1.62
N THR A 396 -2.60 -9.28 -2.57
CA THR A 396 -3.52 -10.40 -2.36
C THR A 396 -2.99 -11.71 -2.92
N HIS A 397 -3.36 -12.81 -2.26
CA HIS A 397 -3.04 -14.17 -2.67
C HIS A 397 -4.19 -15.12 -2.29
N ASP A 398 -4.95 -15.61 -3.27
CA ASP A 398 -6.07 -16.56 -3.07
C ASP A 398 -7.19 -16.00 -2.18
N VAL A 399 -7.65 -14.77 -2.44
CA VAL A 399 -8.69 -14.12 -1.64
C VAL A 399 -10.01 -14.00 -2.39
N ALA A 400 -11.11 -13.85 -1.66
CA ALA A 400 -12.44 -13.60 -2.24
C ALA A 400 -13.20 -12.52 -1.47
N ASP A 401 -13.98 -11.70 -2.18
CA ASP A 401 -14.91 -10.72 -1.60
C ASP A 401 -14.18 -9.73 -0.66
N VAL A 402 -13.33 -8.90 -1.27
CA VAL A 402 -12.49 -7.91 -0.56
C VAL A 402 -12.87 -6.50 -0.98
N ASN A 403 -13.13 -5.64 0.01
CA ASN A 403 -13.43 -4.22 -0.20
C ASN A 403 -12.31 -3.35 0.40
N LEU A 404 -11.63 -2.58 -0.44
CA LEU A 404 -10.59 -1.63 -0.08
C LEU A 404 -11.12 -0.21 -0.31
N ASN A 405 -11.58 0.44 0.76
CA ASN A 405 -12.18 1.77 0.69
C ASN A 405 -11.25 2.82 1.30
N ASN A 406 -10.88 3.82 0.50
CA ASN A 406 -10.03 4.94 0.91
C ASN A 406 -8.70 4.49 1.56
N ILE A 407 -7.97 3.57 0.90
CA ILE A 407 -6.71 3.00 1.40
C ILE A 407 -5.47 3.74 0.90
N LYS A 408 -4.38 3.71 1.68
CA LYS A 408 -3.12 4.41 1.34
C LYS A 408 -1.91 3.49 1.46
N GLY A 409 -0.99 3.63 0.51
CA GLY A 409 0.35 3.03 0.58
C GLY A 409 1.40 4.10 0.34
N LEU A 410 2.05 4.58 1.40
CA LEU A 410 2.90 5.77 1.35
C LEU A 410 4.38 5.37 1.46
N SER A 411 4.90 4.81 0.37
CA SER A 411 6.27 4.28 0.32
C SER A 411 7.10 4.92 -0.81
N PRO A 412 7.28 6.26 -0.81
CA PRO A 412 7.95 7.00 -1.89
C PRO A 412 9.48 6.85 -1.86
N TYR A 413 10.00 5.69 -1.47
CA TYR A 413 11.41 5.47 -1.18
C TYR A 413 12.14 4.77 -2.33
N ASN A 414 13.47 4.81 -2.33
CA ASN A 414 14.29 4.35 -3.44
C ASN A 414 14.63 2.84 -3.42
N HIS A 415 14.01 2.02 -2.56
CA HIS A 415 14.22 0.56 -2.61
C HIS A 415 13.29 -0.11 -3.62
N GLY A 416 13.69 -1.28 -4.11
CA GLY A 416 12.97 -2.00 -5.17
C GLY A 416 11.74 -2.77 -4.68
N TRP A 417 10.91 -3.20 -5.65
CA TRP A 417 9.71 -4.03 -5.47
C TRP A 417 8.66 -3.39 -4.59
N ILE A 418 8.37 -2.12 -4.84
CA ILE A 418 7.31 -1.38 -4.17
C ILE A 418 6.22 -1.08 -5.21
N ASP A 419 5.46 -2.12 -5.54
CA ASP A 419 4.24 -1.99 -6.32
C ASP A 419 3.21 -1.18 -5.50
N GLY A 420 2.33 -0.45 -6.19
CA GLY A 420 1.20 0.24 -5.58
C GLY A 420 0.12 -0.75 -5.11
N LEU A 421 -0.68 -1.23 -6.06
CA LEU A 421 -1.64 -2.30 -5.82
C LEU A 421 -1.21 -3.55 -6.58
N ASN A 422 -1.06 -4.68 -5.90
CA ASN A 422 -0.80 -5.98 -6.52
C ASN A 422 -1.92 -6.99 -6.20
N LEU A 423 -2.97 -6.99 -7.00
CA LEU A 423 -4.18 -7.77 -6.73
C LEU A 423 -4.14 -9.10 -7.48
N SER A 424 -3.27 -9.99 -7.03
CA SER A 424 -3.05 -11.31 -7.63
C SER A 424 -3.94 -12.38 -6.99
N SER A 425 -4.37 -13.37 -7.78
CA SER A 425 -5.21 -14.51 -7.35
C SER A 425 -6.41 -14.10 -6.46
N GLY A 426 -7.06 -13.00 -6.81
CA GLY A 426 -8.17 -12.43 -6.05
C GLY A 426 -9.49 -12.52 -6.80
N LYS A 427 -10.60 -12.75 -6.09
CA LYS A 427 -11.95 -12.78 -6.65
C LYS A 427 -12.83 -11.71 -6.01
N ASN A 428 -13.56 -10.95 -6.82
CA ASN A 428 -14.47 -9.90 -6.35
C ASN A 428 -13.78 -8.89 -5.44
N ILE A 429 -12.69 -8.29 -5.93
CA ILE A 429 -11.99 -7.23 -5.19
C ILE A 429 -12.44 -5.88 -5.72
N THR A 430 -12.93 -5.03 -4.82
CA THR A 430 -13.24 -3.64 -5.11
C THR A 430 -12.25 -2.72 -4.39
N VAL A 431 -11.64 -1.81 -5.14
CA VAL A 431 -10.86 -0.69 -4.63
C VAL A 431 -11.59 0.59 -5.01
N ASN A 432 -11.94 1.40 -4.03
CA ASN A 432 -12.57 2.70 -4.26
C ASN A 432 -11.93 3.77 -3.36
N GLY A 433 -11.23 4.72 -3.97
CA GLY A 433 -10.40 5.64 -3.22
C GLY A 433 -9.09 4.97 -2.83
N SER A 434 -8.03 5.23 -3.58
CA SER A 434 -6.69 4.85 -3.14
C SER A 434 -5.61 5.80 -3.63
N ILE A 435 -4.59 6.02 -2.80
CA ILE A 435 -3.34 6.62 -3.23
C ILE A 435 -2.17 5.72 -2.83
N THR A 436 -1.34 5.36 -3.81
CA THR A 436 -0.13 4.57 -3.57
C THR A 436 1.09 5.27 -4.14
N LEU A 437 2.12 5.42 -3.32
CA LEU A 437 3.45 5.90 -3.67
C LEU A 437 4.39 4.70 -3.62
N GLY A 438 5.14 4.49 -4.69
CA GLY A 438 6.05 3.35 -4.79
C GLY A 438 7.22 3.61 -5.73
N ASN A 439 7.89 2.52 -6.08
CA ASN A 439 9.10 2.53 -6.90
C ASN A 439 9.11 1.39 -7.92
N ASP A 440 7.96 0.74 -8.12
CA ASP A 440 7.73 -0.31 -9.12
C ASP A 440 6.31 -0.13 -9.72
N ASP A 441 5.63 -1.19 -10.16
CA ASP A 441 4.34 -1.09 -10.85
C ASP A 441 3.26 -0.33 -10.06
N ALA A 442 2.64 0.69 -10.67
CA ALA A 442 1.57 1.45 -10.01
C ALA A 442 0.34 0.58 -9.75
N PHE A 443 0.02 -0.31 -10.70
CA PHE A 443 -0.90 -1.43 -10.51
C PHE A 443 -0.30 -2.66 -11.18
N ALA A 444 -0.31 -3.77 -10.46
CA ALA A 444 0.07 -5.09 -10.95
C ALA A 444 -0.98 -6.14 -10.60
N THR A 445 -1.03 -7.18 -11.41
CA THR A 445 -1.81 -8.39 -11.13
C THR A 445 -1.25 -9.55 -11.95
N GLY A 446 -1.45 -10.76 -11.48
CA GLY A 446 -1.10 -11.97 -12.21
C GLY A 446 -1.15 -13.19 -11.32
N HIS A 447 -0.37 -14.20 -11.72
CA HIS A 447 -0.13 -15.40 -10.92
C HIS A 447 1.34 -15.47 -10.53
N TYR A 448 1.92 -14.31 -10.19
CA TYR A 448 3.25 -14.26 -9.59
C TYR A 448 3.14 -14.60 -8.12
N ASN A 449 3.75 -15.71 -7.73
CA ASN A 449 4.05 -15.99 -6.35
C ASN A 449 5.47 -15.52 -6.01
N PRO A 450 5.66 -14.33 -5.42
CA PRO A 450 7.00 -13.84 -5.08
C PRO A 450 7.66 -14.68 -3.98
N SER A 451 6.86 -15.39 -3.17
CA SER A 451 7.35 -16.28 -2.13
C SER A 451 8.00 -17.56 -2.67
N ASP A 452 7.77 -17.95 -3.93
CA ASP A 452 8.37 -19.15 -4.54
C ASP A 452 9.88 -19.01 -4.78
N GLU A 453 10.36 -17.79 -5.00
CA GLU A 453 11.78 -17.58 -5.29
C GLU A 453 12.66 -17.91 -4.08
N PHE A 454 12.16 -17.72 -2.85
CA PHE A 454 12.87 -18.09 -1.64
C PHE A 454 12.44 -19.48 -1.15
N PRO A 455 13.34 -20.49 -1.05
CA PRO A 455 14.79 -20.41 -1.17
C PRO A 455 15.31 -20.89 -2.53
N ARG A 456 14.42 -21.24 -3.47
CA ARG A 456 14.74 -21.87 -4.76
C ARG A 456 15.84 -21.12 -5.53
N ARG A 457 15.81 -19.79 -5.48
CA ARG A 457 16.75 -18.91 -6.16
C ARG A 457 18.19 -19.11 -5.68
N THR A 458 18.39 -19.39 -4.39
CA THR A 458 19.70 -19.77 -3.84
C THR A 458 20.25 -21.01 -4.53
N TYR A 459 19.40 -22.01 -4.81
CA TYR A 459 19.81 -23.20 -5.56
C TYR A 459 20.02 -22.95 -7.05
N THR A 460 19.14 -22.19 -7.71
CA THR A 460 19.29 -21.93 -9.14
C THR A 460 20.56 -21.15 -9.46
N GLU A 461 20.97 -20.26 -8.56
CA GLU A 461 22.22 -19.49 -8.69
C GLU A 461 23.45 -20.25 -8.14
N ASN A 462 23.27 -21.34 -7.40
CA ASN A 462 24.35 -22.17 -6.88
C ASN A 462 24.02 -23.67 -7.01
N LYS A 463 24.35 -24.25 -8.17
CA LYS A 463 24.09 -25.66 -8.48
C LYS A 463 25.00 -26.64 -7.74
N SER A 464 26.01 -26.17 -7.00
CA SER A 464 26.94 -27.01 -6.23
C SER A 464 26.40 -27.47 -4.87
N ILE A 465 25.19 -27.05 -4.50
CA ILE A 465 24.53 -27.46 -3.25
C ILE A 465 24.26 -28.96 -3.28
N ASN A 466 24.75 -29.68 -2.27
CA ASN A 466 24.60 -31.12 -2.17
C ASN A 466 23.19 -31.46 -1.66
N LEU A 467 22.36 -31.99 -2.55
CA LEU A 467 20.98 -32.41 -2.28
C LEU A 467 20.86 -33.87 -1.82
N THR A 468 21.95 -34.66 -1.94
CA THR A 468 21.99 -36.06 -1.47
C THR A 468 22.40 -36.15 -0.01
N ASN A 469 23.41 -35.36 0.37
CA ASN A 469 23.85 -35.17 1.74
C ASN A 469 23.80 -33.67 2.07
N THR A 470 22.66 -33.22 2.60
CA THR A 470 22.40 -31.81 2.93
C THR A 470 23.34 -31.28 4.01
N ASP A 471 23.86 -32.14 4.89
CA ASP A 471 24.79 -31.77 5.97
C ASP A 471 26.19 -31.41 5.46
N ALA A 472 26.57 -31.90 4.28
CA ALA A 472 27.84 -31.53 3.65
C ALA A 472 27.86 -30.06 3.20
N ASN A 473 26.72 -29.37 3.16
CA ASN A 473 26.67 -27.95 2.82
C ASN A 473 27.08 -27.08 4.02
N PRO A 474 27.68 -25.89 3.78
CA PRO A 474 27.94 -24.88 4.81
C PRO A 474 26.70 -24.54 5.64
N ALA A 475 26.90 -24.22 6.92
CA ALA A 475 25.81 -23.91 7.85
C ALA A 475 24.90 -22.78 7.34
N GLU A 476 25.44 -21.73 6.73
CA GLU A 476 24.65 -20.64 6.14
C GLU A 476 23.64 -21.12 5.09
N LEU A 477 24.06 -22.05 4.22
CA LEU A 477 23.17 -22.62 3.21
C LEU A 477 22.11 -23.50 3.87
N ARG A 478 22.50 -24.40 4.77
CA ARG A 478 21.55 -25.26 5.50
C ARG A 478 20.50 -24.42 6.23
N ASN A 479 20.95 -23.37 6.92
CA ASN A 479 20.09 -22.44 7.64
C ASN A 479 19.13 -21.70 6.72
N THR A 480 19.57 -21.27 5.53
CA THR A 480 18.71 -20.59 4.55
C THR A 480 17.55 -21.48 4.11
N PHE A 481 17.81 -22.76 3.81
CA PHE A 481 16.77 -23.71 3.44
C PHE A 481 15.90 -24.15 4.62
N ALA A 482 16.50 -24.34 5.80
CA ALA A 482 15.73 -24.58 7.03
C ALA A 482 14.80 -23.39 7.34
N ALA A 483 15.25 -22.16 7.17
CA ALA A 483 14.45 -20.95 7.36
C ALA A 483 13.25 -20.91 6.42
N ALA A 484 13.38 -21.37 5.18
CA ALA A 484 12.25 -21.48 4.28
C ALA A 484 11.17 -22.44 4.80
N GLY A 485 11.56 -23.58 5.37
CA GLY A 485 10.62 -24.50 6.02
C GLY A 485 10.00 -23.99 7.32
N VAL A 486 10.58 -22.97 7.94
CA VAL A 486 10.08 -22.35 9.18
C VAL A 486 9.19 -21.13 8.89
N TYR A 487 9.68 -20.20 8.08
CA TYR A 487 9.02 -18.91 7.83
C TYR A 487 8.21 -18.87 6.55
N ASN A 488 8.59 -19.66 5.54
CA ASN A 488 8.02 -19.60 4.19
C ASN A 488 7.48 -20.96 3.75
N LYS A 489 7.05 -21.80 4.70
CA LYS A 489 6.67 -23.20 4.45
C LYS A 489 5.51 -23.31 3.49
N ASP A 490 4.57 -22.39 3.60
CA ASP A 490 3.35 -22.43 2.80
C ASP A 490 3.49 -21.71 1.45
N ARG A 491 4.69 -21.26 1.06
CA ARG A 491 4.96 -20.56 -0.21
C ARG A 491 4.35 -21.27 -1.43
N LEU A 492 4.43 -22.59 -1.49
CA LEU A 492 3.90 -23.40 -2.61
C LEU A 492 2.38 -23.28 -2.77
N ASN A 493 1.72 -22.77 -1.75
CA ASN A 493 0.28 -22.64 -1.70
C ASN A 493 -0.21 -21.22 -1.94
N TRP A 494 0.66 -20.27 -2.31
CA TRP A 494 0.27 -18.89 -2.63
C TRP A 494 -0.08 -18.77 -4.12
N SER A 495 -1.08 -17.94 -4.40
CA SER A 495 -1.44 -17.51 -5.75
C SER A 495 -1.78 -18.67 -6.71
N ASN A 496 -2.54 -19.63 -6.22
CA ASN A 496 -2.97 -20.80 -7.00
C ASN A 496 -4.34 -20.63 -7.69
N SER A 497 -5.10 -19.61 -7.29
CA SER A 497 -6.45 -19.34 -7.79
C SER A 497 -6.44 -18.36 -8.96
N ASP A 498 -7.46 -18.46 -9.81
CA ASP A 498 -7.81 -17.46 -10.81
C ASP A 498 -8.00 -16.07 -10.18
N THR A 499 -7.75 -15.04 -10.99
CA THR A 499 -8.11 -13.67 -10.63
C THR A 499 -9.38 -13.27 -11.38
N GLU A 500 -10.38 -12.80 -10.65
CA GLU A 500 -11.71 -12.53 -11.19
C GLU A 500 -12.34 -11.25 -10.62
N ASN A 501 -12.95 -10.45 -11.49
CA ASN A 501 -13.78 -9.30 -11.14
C ASN A 501 -13.06 -8.29 -10.22
N ILE A 502 -11.91 -7.79 -10.69
CA ILE A 502 -11.13 -6.75 -10.02
C ILE A 502 -11.62 -5.38 -10.49
N ARG A 503 -12.06 -4.54 -9.55
CA ARG A 503 -12.60 -3.21 -9.82
C ARG A 503 -11.80 -2.17 -9.07
N VAL A 504 -11.14 -1.27 -9.80
CA VAL A 504 -10.35 -0.18 -9.24
C VAL A 504 -10.95 1.14 -9.67
N SER A 505 -11.36 1.96 -8.70
CA SER A 505 -11.97 3.26 -8.96
C SER A 505 -11.44 4.37 -8.07
N ASN A 506 -11.42 5.59 -8.61
CA ASN A 506 -11.03 6.82 -7.89
C ASN A 506 -9.67 6.68 -7.22
N ALA A 507 -8.68 6.29 -8.01
CA ALA A 507 -7.39 5.83 -7.51
C ALA A 507 -6.23 6.50 -8.25
N ILE A 508 -5.14 6.74 -7.53
CA ILE A 508 -3.89 7.28 -8.10
C ILE A 508 -2.67 6.49 -7.64
N GLY A 509 -1.85 6.06 -8.59
CA GLY A 509 -0.55 5.46 -8.36
C GLY A 509 0.56 6.41 -8.79
N TRP A 510 1.54 6.62 -7.93
CA TRP A 510 2.79 7.31 -8.25
C TRP A 510 3.93 6.32 -8.10
N THR A 511 4.79 6.27 -9.10
CA THR A 511 6.00 5.46 -9.05
C THR A 511 7.13 6.12 -9.83
N ARG A 512 8.36 5.91 -9.36
CA ARG A 512 9.54 6.36 -10.10
C ARG A 512 9.87 5.42 -11.26
N LEU A 513 9.47 4.15 -11.24
CA LEU A 513 9.90 3.13 -12.21
C LEU A 513 8.72 2.27 -12.71
N ALA A 514 9.02 1.34 -13.62
CA ALA A 514 8.12 0.28 -14.11
C ALA A 514 6.86 0.76 -14.87
N HIS A 515 5.67 0.21 -14.60
CA HIS A 515 4.48 0.30 -15.46
C HIS A 515 3.31 1.05 -14.81
N CYS A 516 2.40 1.56 -15.66
CA CYS A 516 1.14 2.15 -15.18
C CYS A 516 0.16 1.07 -14.72
N ILE A 517 -0.02 0.05 -15.56
CA ILE A 517 -0.84 -1.14 -15.29
C ILE A 517 -0.09 -2.31 -15.89
N ARG A 518 0.15 -3.37 -15.10
CA ARG A 518 0.77 -4.59 -15.56
C ARG A 518 -0.05 -5.81 -15.22
N ALA A 519 -0.27 -6.66 -16.22
CA ALA A 519 -0.79 -8.00 -16.07
C ALA A 519 -0.07 -8.98 -17.00
N GLY A 520 0.03 -10.26 -16.59
CA GLY A 520 0.38 -11.36 -17.49
C GLY A 520 1.73 -12.04 -17.31
N ILE A 521 2.48 -11.73 -16.25
CA ILE A 521 3.62 -12.61 -15.91
C ILE A 521 3.07 -13.86 -15.21
N ASN A 522 3.23 -15.02 -15.85
CA ASN A 522 3.24 -16.31 -15.17
C ASN A 522 4.68 -16.60 -14.74
N THR A 523 4.94 -16.79 -13.44
CA THR A 523 6.30 -16.90 -12.92
C THR A 523 6.81 -18.31 -12.75
N LYS A 524 6.01 -19.32 -13.08
CA LYS A 524 6.52 -20.70 -13.16
C LYS A 524 7.23 -20.99 -14.49
N SER A 525 7.92 -19.97 -15.03
CA SER A 525 8.69 -19.98 -16.28
C SER A 525 9.76 -21.08 -16.38
N ASN A 526 10.11 -21.75 -15.28
CA ASN A 526 11.22 -22.70 -15.21
C ASN A 526 10.81 -24.16 -14.95
N ASN A 527 9.51 -24.50 -14.96
CA ASN A 527 9.07 -25.91 -14.90
C ASN A 527 7.91 -26.20 -15.87
N PRO A 528 8.17 -26.20 -17.18
CA PRO A 528 7.15 -26.40 -18.22
C PRO A 528 6.55 -27.81 -18.25
N GLU A 529 7.18 -28.81 -17.60
CA GLU A 529 6.79 -30.22 -17.69
C GLU A 529 5.63 -30.63 -16.76
N THR A 530 5.28 -29.81 -15.75
CA THR A 530 4.25 -30.18 -14.76
C THR A 530 3.09 -29.20 -14.65
N ASP A 531 3.11 -28.06 -15.36
CA ASP A 531 2.13 -26.99 -15.12
C ASP A 531 1.38 -26.53 -16.38
N THR A 532 0.29 -27.24 -16.67
CA THR A 532 -0.77 -26.84 -17.61
C THR A 532 -1.71 -25.81 -16.95
N CYS A 533 -1.20 -24.72 -16.39
CA CYS A 533 -2.03 -23.73 -15.71
C CYS A 533 -2.83 -22.88 -16.71
N GLY A 534 -4.01 -23.36 -17.13
CA GLY A 534 -5.04 -22.60 -17.83
C GLY A 534 -5.78 -21.60 -16.93
N ARG A 535 -5.03 -20.88 -16.08
CA ARG A 535 -5.60 -19.95 -15.11
C ARG A 535 -6.31 -18.79 -15.81
N LEU A 536 -7.38 -18.30 -15.23
CA LEU A 536 -8.24 -17.31 -15.83
C LEU A 536 -8.01 -15.95 -15.16
N LEU A 537 -7.78 -14.92 -15.98
CA LEU A 537 -7.74 -13.52 -15.59
C LEU A 537 -9.03 -12.86 -16.12
N LYS A 538 -10.09 -12.91 -15.33
CA LYS A 538 -11.45 -12.51 -15.74
C LYS A 538 -11.82 -11.14 -15.19
N GLY A 539 -12.18 -10.21 -16.05
CA GLY A 539 -12.84 -8.96 -15.63
C GLY A 539 -11.94 -8.03 -14.80
N PHE A 540 -11.24 -7.13 -15.49
CA PHE A 540 -10.55 -6.00 -14.88
C PHE A 540 -11.23 -4.70 -15.26
N TYR A 541 -11.61 -3.89 -14.28
CA TYR A 541 -12.37 -2.67 -14.48
C TYR A 541 -11.66 -1.52 -13.79
N PHE A 542 -11.06 -0.64 -14.57
CA PHE A 542 -10.48 0.60 -14.09
C PHE A 542 -11.40 1.76 -14.47
N ASN A 543 -11.84 2.52 -13.48
CA ASN A 543 -12.64 3.73 -13.72
C ASN A 543 -12.08 4.88 -12.90
N ASN A 544 -11.65 5.97 -13.55
CA ASN A 544 -11.03 7.09 -12.84
C ASN A 544 -9.77 6.65 -12.06
N PHE A 545 -8.94 5.81 -12.71
CA PHE A 545 -7.61 5.43 -12.24
C PHE A 545 -6.55 6.30 -12.92
N HIS A 546 -5.57 6.76 -12.17
CA HIS A 546 -4.53 7.64 -12.66
C HIS A 546 -3.16 7.09 -12.28
N ALA A 547 -2.21 7.09 -13.20
CA ALA A 547 -0.85 6.67 -12.89
C ALA A 547 0.17 7.73 -13.33
N ILE A 548 1.14 7.98 -12.46
CA ILE A 548 2.26 8.87 -12.68
C ILE A 548 3.52 8.02 -12.59
N VAL A 549 4.16 7.81 -13.73
CA VAL A 549 5.38 7.00 -13.85
C VAL A 549 6.53 7.90 -14.25
N GLY A 550 7.68 7.72 -13.59
CA GLY A 550 8.89 8.49 -13.83
C GLY A 550 9.52 8.26 -15.20
N ARG A 551 10.39 9.17 -15.64
CA ARG A 551 10.97 9.15 -17.00
C ARG A 551 11.77 7.90 -17.35
N ASN A 552 12.41 7.24 -16.40
CA ASN A 552 13.12 5.98 -16.65
C ASN A 552 12.23 4.74 -16.46
N GLY A 553 10.94 4.92 -16.16
CA GLY A 553 9.95 3.84 -16.17
C GLY A 553 9.49 3.49 -17.59
N ASN A 554 8.93 2.28 -17.73
CA ASN A 554 8.32 1.83 -18.97
C ASN A 554 6.97 2.51 -19.24
N GLY A 555 6.20 2.84 -18.19
CA GLY A 555 5.01 3.70 -18.27
C GLY A 555 3.84 3.19 -19.13
N ASP A 556 3.91 1.98 -19.68
CA ASP A 556 2.86 1.39 -20.51
C ASP A 556 1.71 0.78 -19.68
N ILE A 557 0.57 0.64 -20.35
CA ILE A 557 -0.45 -0.34 -19.99
C ILE A 557 -0.04 -1.66 -20.65
N ARG A 558 0.23 -2.68 -19.84
CA ARG A 558 0.80 -3.94 -20.27
C ARG A 558 -0.10 -5.13 -19.91
N PHE A 559 -0.52 -5.86 -20.93
CA PHE A 559 -1.19 -7.15 -20.82
C PHE A 559 -0.51 -8.10 -21.81
N VAL A 560 0.35 -8.98 -21.31
CA VAL A 560 1.21 -9.80 -22.18
C VAL A 560 1.26 -11.27 -21.79
N ASN A 561 1.27 -12.15 -22.79
CA ASN A 561 1.75 -13.52 -22.69
C ASN A 561 3.15 -13.55 -23.33
N TYR A 562 4.20 -13.99 -22.61
CA TYR A 562 5.56 -14.05 -23.18
C TYR A 562 5.68 -15.23 -24.18
N ASN A 563 6.77 -15.35 -24.91
CA ASN A 563 6.86 -16.31 -26.03
C ASN A 563 7.51 -17.67 -25.65
N GLY A 564 7.56 -18.02 -24.36
CA GLY A 564 8.35 -19.17 -23.86
C GLY A 564 7.74 -20.03 -22.75
N SER A 565 6.47 -19.80 -22.37
CA SER A 565 5.70 -20.64 -21.44
C SER A 565 4.58 -21.37 -22.20
N THR A 566 4.24 -22.56 -21.74
CA THR A 566 3.12 -23.39 -22.25
C THR A 566 1.81 -23.14 -21.49
N SER A 567 1.85 -22.37 -20.40
CA SER A 567 0.68 -22.00 -19.59
C SER A 567 0.54 -20.48 -19.49
N TRP A 568 -0.50 -19.94 -20.14
CA TRP A 568 -0.81 -18.52 -20.14
C TRP A 568 -2.15 -18.24 -19.48
N PRO A 569 -2.30 -17.08 -18.82
CA PRO A 569 -3.60 -16.66 -18.36
C PRO A 569 -4.54 -16.40 -19.53
N LEU A 570 -5.79 -16.83 -19.39
CA LEU A 570 -6.86 -16.48 -20.34
C LEU A 570 -7.55 -15.19 -19.88
N TYR A 571 -7.53 -14.17 -20.74
CA TYR A 571 -8.18 -12.90 -20.45
C TYR A 571 -9.60 -12.86 -21.00
N GLU A 572 -10.57 -12.66 -20.13
CA GLU A 572 -11.96 -12.52 -20.59
C GLU A 572 -12.26 -11.07 -20.97
N LYS A 573 -12.13 -10.16 -20.01
CA LYS A 573 -12.65 -8.80 -20.15
C LYS A 573 -11.79 -7.79 -19.42
N ILE A 574 -11.41 -6.73 -20.13
CA ILE A 574 -10.65 -5.59 -19.61
C ILE A 574 -11.38 -4.31 -20.02
N GLU A 575 -11.71 -3.46 -19.05
CA GLU A 575 -12.28 -2.14 -19.27
C GLU A 575 -11.46 -1.08 -18.55
N ILE A 576 -10.97 -0.08 -19.29
CA ILE A 576 -10.24 1.07 -18.76
C ILE A 576 -10.99 2.33 -19.17
N LYS A 577 -11.53 3.06 -18.20
CA LYS A 577 -12.46 4.17 -18.42
C LYS A 577 -12.06 5.40 -17.63
N ASN A 578 -12.12 6.56 -18.26
CA ASN A 578 -11.91 7.86 -17.62
C ASN A 578 -10.55 7.98 -16.90
N CYS A 579 -9.52 7.26 -17.36
CA CYS A 579 -8.21 7.20 -16.71
C CYS A 579 -7.21 8.20 -17.32
N SER A 580 -6.13 8.51 -16.62
CA SER A 580 -5.01 9.26 -17.20
C SER A 580 -3.64 8.75 -16.78
N PHE A 581 -2.69 8.83 -17.68
CA PHE A 581 -1.34 8.31 -17.52
C PHE A 581 -0.34 9.42 -17.86
N TRP A 582 0.52 9.78 -16.92
CA TRP A 582 1.45 10.91 -17.10
C TRP A 582 2.41 10.66 -18.25
N LYS A 583 3.23 9.62 -18.14
CA LYS A 583 4.23 9.29 -19.14
C LYS A 583 4.07 7.83 -19.59
N PRO A 584 3.78 7.58 -20.87
CA PRO A 584 4.11 6.30 -21.48
C PRO A 584 5.61 6.28 -21.83
N GLY A 585 6.29 5.16 -21.60
CA GLY A 585 7.65 4.96 -22.13
C GLY A 585 7.63 4.75 -23.65
N ASN A 586 8.54 3.94 -24.18
CA ASN A 586 8.62 3.67 -25.63
C ASN A 586 7.31 3.16 -26.25
N LYS A 587 6.48 2.52 -25.42
CA LYS A 587 5.11 2.13 -25.74
C LYS A 587 4.16 2.78 -24.74
N TRP A 588 2.99 3.18 -25.21
CA TRP A 588 1.90 3.59 -24.30
C TRP A 588 0.95 2.42 -23.98
N ALA A 589 0.85 1.46 -24.89
CA ALA A 589 0.16 0.20 -24.66
C ALA A 589 0.93 -0.96 -25.29
N LEU A 590 1.11 -2.03 -24.51
CA LEU A 590 1.63 -3.31 -24.95
C LEU A 590 0.60 -4.39 -24.59
N ILE A 591 -0.34 -4.62 -25.51
CA ILE A 591 -1.40 -5.61 -25.39
C ILE A 591 -1.13 -6.72 -26.39
N GLN A 592 -0.56 -7.82 -25.91
CA GLN A 592 -0.08 -8.90 -26.75
C GLN A 592 -0.29 -10.26 -26.09
N THR A 593 -1.32 -10.98 -26.55
CA THR A 593 -1.51 -12.40 -26.21
C THR A 593 -1.27 -13.28 -27.44
N MET A 594 -1.26 -14.59 -27.26
CA MET A 594 -1.08 -15.56 -28.35
C MET A 594 -2.24 -15.44 -29.36
N ALA A 595 -1.92 -15.71 -30.63
CA ALA A 595 -2.84 -15.53 -31.77
C ALA A 595 -3.79 -16.71 -31.99
N ASP A 596 -3.67 -17.79 -31.23
CA ASP A 596 -4.64 -18.89 -31.27
C ASP A 596 -5.94 -18.48 -30.56
N ASN A 597 -7.09 -18.77 -31.18
CA ASN A 597 -8.40 -18.29 -30.72
C ASN A 597 -8.72 -18.64 -29.25
N ASN A 598 -8.06 -19.65 -28.69
CA ASN A 598 -8.28 -20.11 -27.32
C ASN A 598 -7.61 -19.23 -26.26
N GLN A 599 -6.66 -18.35 -26.62
CA GLN A 599 -5.90 -17.51 -25.69
C GLN A 599 -6.02 -16.00 -25.97
N MET A 600 -6.94 -15.63 -26.86
CA MET A 600 -7.25 -14.23 -27.15
C MET A 600 -8.03 -13.56 -26.02
N ILE A 601 -7.78 -12.26 -25.82
CA ILE A 601 -8.60 -11.42 -24.97
C ILE A 601 -9.98 -11.27 -25.59
N GLN A 602 -11.05 -11.73 -24.93
CA GLN A 602 -12.38 -11.68 -25.54
C GLN A 602 -12.89 -10.25 -25.73
N ASN A 603 -12.73 -9.38 -24.71
CA ASN A 603 -13.20 -8.00 -24.74
C ASN A 603 -12.17 -7.03 -24.13
N PHE A 604 -11.71 -6.07 -24.92
CA PHE A 604 -10.83 -5.00 -24.47
C PHE A 604 -11.47 -3.64 -24.77
N VAL A 605 -11.82 -2.88 -23.74
CA VAL A 605 -12.48 -1.58 -23.85
C VAL A 605 -11.61 -0.47 -23.26
N MET A 606 -11.27 0.52 -24.08
CA MET A 606 -10.65 1.77 -23.66
C MET A 606 -11.62 2.93 -23.93
N LYS A 607 -11.97 3.71 -22.90
CA LYS A 607 -12.85 4.87 -23.05
C LYS A 607 -12.34 6.09 -22.29
N ASN A 608 -12.23 7.24 -22.94
CA ASN A 608 -11.83 8.51 -22.32
C ASN A 608 -10.47 8.39 -21.60
N LEU A 609 -9.43 8.01 -22.36
CA LEU A 609 -8.07 7.81 -21.84
C LEU A 609 -7.17 8.97 -22.22
N TYR A 610 -6.38 9.46 -21.27
CA TYR A 610 -5.52 10.62 -21.46
C TYR A 610 -4.05 10.26 -21.17
N PHE A 611 -3.21 10.25 -22.19
CA PHE A 611 -1.76 10.14 -22.09
C PHE A 611 -1.16 11.55 -22.21
N VAL A 612 -0.64 12.08 -21.11
CA VAL A 612 -0.42 13.53 -20.97
C VAL A 612 0.91 13.99 -21.56
N LYS A 613 2.01 13.30 -21.26
CA LYS A 613 3.37 13.61 -21.70
C LYS A 613 3.93 12.45 -22.53
N PRO A 614 3.42 12.21 -23.75
CA PRO A 614 3.94 11.17 -24.62
C PRO A 614 5.39 11.46 -25.00
N ILE A 615 6.19 10.40 -25.17
CA ILE A 615 7.49 10.52 -25.84
C ILE A 615 7.32 10.85 -27.33
N THR A 616 8.39 11.25 -28.01
CA THR A 616 8.41 11.41 -29.46
C THR A 616 8.05 10.08 -30.15
N ASN A 617 7.01 10.07 -30.98
CA ASN A 617 6.48 8.89 -31.69
C ASN A 617 6.06 7.72 -30.77
N PRO A 618 5.09 7.92 -29.86
CA PRO A 618 4.69 6.89 -28.92
C PRO A 618 4.03 5.72 -29.67
N SER A 619 4.54 4.51 -29.51
CA SER A 619 4.02 3.33 -30.21
C SER A 619 3.00 2.56 -29.36
N SER A 620 2.20 1.72 -30.03
CA SER A 620 1.34 0.75 -29.36
C SER A 620 1.35 -0.58 -30.07
N THR A 621 1.03 -1.64 -29.33
CA THR A 621 0.84 -2.97 -29.88
C THR A 621 -0.48 -3.53 -29.35
N PHE A 622 -1.34 -3.97 -30.26
CA PHE A 622 -2.59 -4.66 -29.97
C PHE A 622 -2.62 -5.91 -30.84
N SER A 623 -2.62 -7.08 -30.21
CA SER A 623 -2.68 -8.39 -30.88
C SER A 623 -3.31 -9.42 -29.95
N GLY A 624 -3.96 -10.44 -30.52
CA GLY A 624 -4.64 -11.47 -29.74
C GLY A 624 -5.91 -10.96 -29.04
N ILE A 625 -6.69 -10.05 -29.65
CA ILE A 625 -7.91 -9.48 -29.06
C ILE A 625 -9.09 -9.74 -30.01
N MET A 626 -10.17 -10.35 -29.51
CA MET A 626 -11.36 -10.62 -30.32
C MET A 626 -12.18 -9.34 -30.55
N ASN A 627 -12.46 -8.61 -29.46
CA ASN A 627 -13.27 -7.39 -29.52
C ASN A 627 -12.55 -6.20 -28.89
N LEU A 628 -11.85 -5.41 -29.72
CA LEU A 628 -11.21 -4.17 -29.31
C LEU A 628 -12.14 -2.96 -29.54
N LYS A 629 -12.41 -2.19 -28.48
CA LYS A 629 -13.17 -0.93 -28.56
C LYS A 629 -12.35 0.20 -27.94
N VAL A 630 -11.97 1.18 -28.76
CA VAL A 630 -11.24 2.38 -28.32
C VAL A 630 -12.07 3.62 -28.65
N LYS A 631 -12.44 4.40 -27.63
CA LYS A 631 -13.22 5.65 -27.79
C LYS A 631 -12.66 6.78 -26.94
N GLY A 632 -12.41 7.94 -27.52
CA GLY A 632 -11.92 9.09 -26.77
C GLY A 632 -10.51 8.85 -26.21
N LEU A 633 -9.57 8.51 -27.09
CA LEU A 633 -8.15 8.42 -26.77
C LEU A 633 -7.52 9.80 -27.00
N TYR A 634 -6.81 10.31 -26.00
CA TYR A 634 -6.12 11.59 -26.03
C TYR A 634 -4.63 11.34 -25.77
N ILE A 635 -3.77 11.79 -26.68
CA ILE A 635 -2.31 11.68 -26.57
C ILE A 635 -1.73 13.08 -26.72
N GLY A 636 -0.97 13.55 -25.73
CA GLY A 636 -0.41 14.91 -25.73
C GLY A 636 -1.49 16.00 -25.81
N GLY A 637 -2.67 15.73 -25.24
CA GLY A 637 -3.84 16.62 -25.33
C GLY A 637 -4.63 16.54 -26.64
N GLN A 638 -4.13 15.85 -27.67
CA GLN A 638 -4.83 15.70 -28.95
C GLN A 638 -5.71 14.45 -28.96
N ARG A 639 -6.95 14.60 -29.43
CA ARG A 639 -7.86 13.47 -29.61
C ARG A 639 -7.47 12.67 -30.85
N ILE A 640 -7.09 11.41 -30.67
CA ILE A 640 -6.81 10.48 -31.76
C ILE A 640 -8.12 10.08 -32.43
N ARG A 641 -8.17 10.18 -33.77
CA ARG A 641 -9.27 9.74 -34.62
C ARG A 641 -8.81 8.53 -35.42
N LYS A 642 -9.75 7.67 -35.81
CA LYS A 642 -9.46 6.60 -36.76
C LYS A 642 -9.04 7.25 -38.08
N CYS A 643 -7.89 6.89 -38.62
CA CYS A 643 -7.56 7.21 -40.01
C CYS A 643 -8.49 6.37 -40.89
N GLU A 644 -9.39 7.04 -41.61
CA GLU A 644 -10.09 6.42 -42.73
C GLU A 644 -9.10 6.39 -43.89
N HIS A 645 -8.61 5.19 -44.22
CA HIS A 645 -7.87 4.92 -45.45
C HIS A 645 -8.76 4.06 -46.34
#